data_AF-A0AAE1BCE5-F1
#
_entry.id   AF-A0AAE1BCE5-F1
#
_cell.length_a   1.000
_cell.length_b   1.000
_cell.length_c   1.000
_cell.angle_alpha   90.00
_cell.angle_beta   90.00
_cell.angle_gamma   90.00
#
_symmetry.space_group_name_H-M   'P 1'
#
loop_
_entity.id
_entity.type
_entity.pdbx_description
1 polymer ?
#
loop_
_entity_poly.entity_id
_entity_poly.type
_entity_poly.pdbx_seq_one_letter_code
_entity_poly.pdbx_strand_id
1 'polypeptide(L)'
;MSVTVRLEHVMQAVNPGIQEPIVNKVSEECLSGKYGKNCAKRCNAHCAGRNNSCSHIDGSCSEGCDPGYQGDTCNKTCGHGSYGFNCSRQCNNHCGGSDKDCDHINGTCKAGCDQGYHGHKCLNKCSNTCVRKDKACERFGGKCIEGCKAGYFGDRCLNNCSRNCAGQNNVCNQETGACNAGCKPGYTGDKCDQKCLSGKYGKNCAKKCNAHCAGRNNSCSHIDGSCSEGCDPGYQGDTCNKTCGHGSYGFNCSRQCNNHCGGSDKDCDHINGTCKAGCDQGYHGHKCLNKCSNTCVRKDKACERFGGKCIEGCKAGYFGDRCLNNCSRNCAGQNNVCNQETGACNAGCKPGYTGDKCDQKCSKGHYGKECAKTCSKHCAGGRRLCHHVTGTCDLGCDPGYRRDLCIQQCLSGKYGKNCAKRCNAHCAGRNNSCSHIDGSCSEGCDPGYQGDTCNKTCGHGSYGFNCSRQCNNHCGGSDKDCDHINGTCKAGCDQGYHGHKCLNKCSNTCVRKDKACERFGGKCIEGCKAGYFGDRCLNNCSRNCAGQNNVCNQETGACNAGCKPGHTGDKCDQKCISGKYGENCSKSCSAHCAGRNNSCSHIDGSCSEGCDPGYTGDTCNKTCDLGSYGSRCSSRCSNHCGGPDNACHHVTGTCKDGCHQGHHGHKCLNKCSNTCVRKDKACERFGGKCIEGCKAGYFGDRCLNNCSRNCAGQNNVCNQETGACDAGCEPGYTGANCEQSK
;
A
#
# COMPACT_ATOMS: atom_id res chain seq x y z
N MET A 1 -48.41 -9.79 -45.92
CA MET A 1 -49.63 -10.24 -46.62
C MET A 1 -49.17 -11.41 -47.49
N SER A 2 -49.24 -12.67 -47.04
CA SER A 2 -50.31 -13.36 -46.29
C SER A 2 -51.56 -13.47 -47.17
N VAL A 3 -52.25 -14.62 -47.31
CA VAL A 3 -52.55 -15.67 -46.30
C VAL A 3 -52.47 -17.11 -46.89
N THR A 4 -52.34 -18.12 -46.02
CA THR A 4 -52.31 -19.58 -46.29
C THR A 4 -53.68 -20.28 -46.09
N VAL A 5 -53.77 -21.60 -46.37
CA VAL A 5 -54.79 -22.64 -45.97
C VAL A 5 -55.15 -23.47 -47.23
N ARG A 6 -54.99 -24.81 -47.36
CA ARG A 6 -55.01 -26.02 -46.50
C ARG A 6 -56.43 -26.61 -46.29
N LEU A 7 -56.66 -27.87 -46.69
CA LEU A 7 -57.85 -28.65 -46.35
C LEU A 7 -57.53 -30.16 -46.49
N GLU A 8 -58.18 -31.01 -45.69
CA GLU A 8 -57.82 -32.42 -45.47
C GLU A 8 -59.03 -33.39 -45.53
N HIS A 9 -58.70 -34.69 -45.52
CA HIS A 9 -59.52 -35.91 -45.56
C HIS A 9 -60.94 -35.93 -44.96
N VAL A 10 -61.80 -36.77 -45.56
CA VAL A 10 -62.80 -37.60 -44.85
C VAL A 10 -62.87 -38.99 -45.53
N MET A 11 -62.95 -40.06 -44.73
CA MET A 11 -63.46 -41.39 -45.12
C MET A 11 -64.21 -42.02 -43.94
N GLN A 12 -65.23 -42.83 -44.21
CA GLN A 12 -66.04 -43.58 -43.23
C GLN A 12 -66.35 -45.00 -43.79
N ALA A 13 -66.77 -45.94 -42.93
CA ALA A 13 -66.89 -47.36 -43.26
C ALA A 13 -68.16 -48.02 -42.69
N VAL A 14 -68.72 -49.02 -43.40
CA VAL A 14 -69.84 -49.89 -42.99
C VAL A 14 -69.66 -51.31 -43.61
N ASN A 15 -70.21 -52.35 -42.98
CA ASN A 15 -70.17 -53.80 -43.34
C ASN A 15 -71.63 -54.33 -43.48
N PRO A 16 -72.01 -55.52 -44.04
CA PRO A 16 -71.67 -56.87 -43.51
C PRO A 16 -71.76 -58.06 -44.54
N GLY A 17 -71.98 -59.31 -44.09
CA GLY A 17 -72.39 -60.50 -44.90
C GLY A 17 -72.83 -61.72 -44.05
N ILE A 18 -73.46 -62.76 -44.64
CA ILE A 18 -73.82 -64.11 -44.07
C ILE A 18 -74.33 -65.09 -45.19
N GLN A 19 -74.56 -66.38 -44.92
CA GLN A 19 -74.75 -67.53 -45.88
C GLN A 19 -76.08 -68.33 -45.66
N GLU A 20 -76.52 -69.23 -46.60
CA GLU A 20 -77.31 -70.48 -46.33
C GLU A 20 -77.57 -71.41 -47.58
N PRO A 21 -78.10 -72.68 -47.48
CA PRO A 21 -78.15 -73.68 -48.58
C PRO A 21 -79.46 -74.51 -48.87
N ILE A 22 -79.61 -74.99 -50.13
CA ILE A 22 -80.19 -76.28 -50.63
C ILE A 22 -81.73 -76.58 -50.55
N VAL A 23 -82.44 -76.42 -51.71
CA VAL A 23 -83.45 -77.36 -52.36
C VAL A 23 -84.83 -77.59 -51.65
N ASN A 24 -86.05 -77.71 -52.24
CA ASN A 24 -86.64 -77.85 -53.62
C ASN A 24 -88.09 -77.19 -53.64
N LYS A 25 -89.15 -77.43 -54.47
CA LYS A 25 -89.49 -78.39 -55.57
C LYS A 25 -90.41 -77.82 -56.72
N VAL A 26 -91.55 -78.46 -57.04
CA VAL A 26 -92.29 -78.59 -58.34
C VAL A 26 -93.70 -79.17 -58.03
N SER A 27 -94.87 -78.90 -58.65
CA SER A 27 -95.40 -78.04 -59.76
C SER A 27 -96.98 -78.03 -59.67
N GLU A 28 -97.90 -77.72 -60.62
CA GLU A 28 -97.92 -77.42 -62.09
C GLU A 28 -99.26 -76.72 -62.54
N GLU A 29 -99.30 -76.13 -63.75
CA GLU A 29 -100.46 -75.47 -64.43
C GLU A 29 -100.13 -75.34 -65.97
N CYS A 30 -100.95 -74.71 -66.85
CA CYS A 30 -100.52 -74.44 -68.24
C CYS A 30 -99.34 -73.42 -68.25
N LEU A 31 -98.16 -73.88 -68.66
CA LEU A 31 -96.93 -73.07 -68.68
C LEU A 31 -96.96 -71.91 -69.70
N SER A 32 -96.43 -70.76 -69.27
CA SER A 32 -96.37 -69.50 -70.03
C SER A 32 -95.69 -69.62 -71.42
N GLY A 33 -96.08 -68.75 -72.35
CA GLY A 33 -95.68 -68.78 -73.77
C GLY A 33 -96.52 -69.73 -74.64
N LYS A 34 -97.55 -70.37 -74.06
CA LYS A 34 -98.49 -71.27 -74.74
C LYS A 34 -99.95 -70.88 -74.46
N TYR A 35 -100.84 -71.13 -75.41
CA TYR A 35 -102.27 -70.80 -75.32
C TYR A 35 -103.18 -71.83 -75.99
N GLY A 36 -104.48 -71.73 -75.69
CA GLY A 36 -105.53 -72.60 -76.22
C GLY A 36 -105.62 -73.97 -75.52
N LYS A 37 -106.60 -74.78 -75.94
CA LYS A 37 -106.89 -76.10 -75.34
C LYS A 37 -105.64 -77.00 -75.36
N ASN A 38 -105.37 -77.66 -74.24
CA ASN A 38 -104.17 -78.47 -73.98
C ASN A 38 -102.82 -77.70 -74.16
N CYS A 39 -102.84 -76.37 -73.98
CA CYS A 39 -101.71 -75.45 -74.21
C CYS A 39 -100.99 -75.70 -75.57
N ALA A 40 -101.75 -76.02 -76.63
CA ALA A 40 -101.20 -76.54 -77.89
C ALA A 40 -100.61 -75.48 -78.85
N LYS A 41 -101.02 -74.21 -78.73
CA LYS A 41 -100.51 -73.10 -79.55
C LYS A 41 -99.42 -72.34 -78.80
N ARG A 42 -98.56 -71.62 -79.52
CA ARG A 42 -97.51 -70.74 -78.96
C ARG A 42 -97.82 -69.26 -79.20
N CYS A 43 -97.47 -68.42 -78.24
CA CYS A 43 -97.49 -66.96 -78.37
C CYS A 43 -96.55 -66.48 -79.50
N ASN A 44 -96.81 -65.28 -80.06
CA ASN A 44 -95.92 -64.69 -81.05
C ASN A 44 -94.58 -64.31 -80.41
N ALA A 45 -93.47 -64.57 -81.12
CA ALA A 45 -92.12 -64.26 -80.68
C ALA A 45 -91.81 -62.75 -80.52
N HIS A 46 -92.70 -61.87 -80.97
CA HIS A 46 -92.58 -60.42 -80.85
C HIS A 46 -93.54 -59.79 -79.82
N CYS A 47 -94.26 -60.62 -79.04
CA CYS A 47 -94.90 -60.16 -77.81
C CYS A 47 -93.81 -59.73 -76.82
N ALA A 48 -93.82 -58.46 -76.38
CA ALA A 48 -92.90 -57.97 -75.38
C ALA A 48 -93.06 -58.70 -74.03
N GLY A 49 -92.01 -58.68 -73.22
CA GLY A 49 -91.99 -59.33 -71.89
C GLY A 49 -91.25 -60.67 -71.87
N ARG A 50 -91.12 -61.27 -70.69
CA ARG A 50 -90.37 -62.55 -70.53
C ARG A 50 -91.20 -63.74 -71.01
N ASN A 51 -90.55 -64.68 -71.71
CA ASN A 51 -91.15 -65.87 -72.33
C ASN A 51 -92.28 -65.56 -73.34
N ASN A 52 -92.26 -64.38 -73.95
CA ASN A 52 -93.17 -63.95 -75.02
C ASN A 52 -94.64 -64.04 -74.56
N SER A 53 -94.95 -63.36 -73.45
CA SER A 53 -96.21 -63.51 -72.73
C SER A 53 -97.42 -63.09 -73.59
N CYS A 54 -98.40 -63.97 -73.70
CA CYS A 54 -99.67 -63.69 -74.35
C CYS A 54 -100.84 -64.31 -73.58
N SER A 55 -102.05 -63.81 -73.83
CA SER A 55 -103.28 -64.35 -73.27
C SER A 55 -103.43 -65.85 -73.58
N HIS A 56 -103.60 -66.66 -72.55
CA HIS A 56 -103.73 -68.12 -72.67
C HIS A 56 -105.02 -68.57 -73.40
N ILE A 57 -105.94 -67.63 -73.69
CA ILE A 57 -107.23 -67.86 -74.33
C ILE A 57 -107.11 -67.65 -75.85
N ASP A 58 -106.77 -66.43 -76.27
CA ASP A 58 -106.83 -65.94 -77.67
C ASP A 58 -105.46 -65.68 -78.31
N GLY A 59 -104.41 -65.48 -77.50
CA GLY A 59 -103.03 -65.28 -77.98
C GLY A 59 -102.57 -63.83 -78.18
N SER A 60 -103.36 -62.83 -77.74
CA SER A 60 -102.97 -61.40 -77.73
C SER A 60 -101.82 -61.09 -76.76
N CYS A 61 -100.91 -60.19 -77.13
CA CYS A 61 -99.66 -59.91 -76.41
C CYS A 61 -99.90 -58.94 -75.24
N SER A 62 -99.57 -59.33 -74.00
CA SER A 62 -99.99 -58.60 -72.79
C SER A 62 -99.20 -57.33 -72.48
N GLU A 63 -97.94 -57.23 -72.92
CA GLU A 63 -97.06 -56.06 -72.71
C GLU A 63 -96.87 -55.22 -74.00
N GLY A 64 -97.65 -55.49 -75.05
CA GLY A 64 -97.48 -54.91 -76.38
C GLY A 64 -96.34 -55.58 -77.17
N CYS A 65 -95.71 -54.82 -78.07
CA CYS A 65 -94.78 -55.34 -79.07
C CYS A 65 -93.34 -54.83 -78.93
N ASP A 66 -92.41 -55.74 -79.25
CA ASP A 66 -90.98 -55.44 -79.35
C ASP A 66 -90.64 -54.40 -80.44
N PRO A 67 -89.45 -53.80 -80.41
CA PRO A 67 -89.07 -52.73 -81.33
C PRO A 67 -89.11 -53.19 -82.80
N GLY A 68 -89.79 -52.41 -83.64
CA GLY A 68 -90.00 -52.76 -85.04
C GLY A 68 -91.35 -53.44 -85.33
N TYR A 69 -92.18 -53.74 -84.31
CA TYR A 69 -93.45 -54.46 -84.44
C TYR A 69 -94.64 -53.74 -83.80
N GLN A 70 -95.85 -54.08 -84.25
CA GLN A 70 -97.14 -53.49 -83.84
C GLN A 70 -98.34 -54.44 -84.07
N GLY A 71 -99.48 -54.09 -83.46
CA GLY A 71 -100.76 -54.81 -83.51
C GLY A 71 -100.95 -55.79 -82.35
N ASP A 72 -102.19 -56.19 -82.06
CA ASP A 72 -102.58 -56.86 -80.80
C ASP A 72 -101.95 -58.26 -80.58
N THR A 73 -101.46 -58.86 -81.67
CA THR A 73 -100.69 -60.12 -81.68
C THR A 73 -99.26 -59.92 -82.21
N CYS A 74 -98.78 -58.68 -82.33
CA CYS A 74 -97.44 -58.27 -82.74
C CYS A 74 -96.93 -58.90 -84.06
N ASN A 75 -97.83 -59.07 -85.02
CA ASN A 75 -97.57 -59.74 -86.30
C ASN A 75 -97.32 -58.80 -87.49
N LYS A 76 -97.36 -57.49 -87.29
CA LYS A 76 -97.03 -56.48 -88.31
C LYS A 76 -95.75 -55.74 -87.91
N THR A 77 -94.88 -55.45 -88.88
CA THR A 77 -93.75 -54.55 -88.69
C THR A 77 -94.19 -53.07 -88.70
N CYS A 78 -93.31 -52.16 -88.27
CA CYS A 78 -93.57 -50.73 -88.32
C CYS A 78 -93.79 -50.21 -89.73
N GLY A 79 -94.68 -49.22 -89.83
CA GLY A 79 -94.88 -48.45 -91.05
C GLY A 79 -93.64 -47.63 -91.40
N HIS A 80 -93.54 -47.27 -92.69
CA HIS A 80 -92.46 -46.43 -93.20
C HIS A 80 -92.31 -45.13 -92.39
N GLY A 81 -91.09 -44.72 -92.08
CA GLY A 81 -90.82 -43.52 -91.27
C GLY A 81 -91.03 -43.67 -89.76
N SER A 82 -91.54 -44.81 -89.27
CA SER A 82 -91.71 -45.08 -87.83
C SER A 82 -90.85 -46.23 -87.31
N TYR A 83 -90.44 -46.14 -86.04
CA TYR A 83 -89.51 -47.09 -85.42
C TYR A 83 -89.71 -47.28 -83.92
N GLY A 84 -89.10 -48.34 -83.36
CA GLY A 84 -89.05 -48.62 -81.93
C GLY A 84 -90.26 -49.42 -81.41
N PHE A 85 -90.37 -49.55 -80.07
CA PHE A 85 -91.47 -50.26 -79.40
C PHE A 85 -92.83 -49.71 -79.83
N ASN A 86 -93.74 -50.60 -80.21
CA ASN A 86 -95.07 -50.28 -80.77
C ASN A 86 -95.02 -49.18 -81.87
N CYS A 87 -93.90 -49.07 -82.60
CA CYS A 87 -93.68 -48.10 -83.68
C CYS A 87 -93.88 -46.62 -83.30
N SER A 88 -93.65 -46.32 -82.02
CA SER A 88 -93.99 -45.03 -81.38
C SER A 88 -93.07 -43.85 -81.70
N ARG A 89 -91.95 -44.04 -82.41
CA ARG A 89 -90.98 -42.98 -82.74
C ARG A 89 -90.92 -42.72 -84.24
N GLN A 90 -90.54 -41.50 -84.62
CA GLN A 90 -90.43 -41.08 -86.03
C GLN A 90 -88.97 -40.87 -86.43
N CYS A 91 -88.64 -41.13 -87.68
CA CYS A 91 -87.30 -40.91 -88.25
C CYS A 91 -86.88 -39.43 -88.22
N ASN A 92 -85.57 -39.16 -88.23
CA ASN A 92 -85.08 -37.77 -88.28
C ASN A 92 -85.30 -37.18 -89.68
N ASN A 93 -85.85 -35.96 -89.75
CA ASN A 93 -86.01 -35.20 -90.99
C ASN A 93 -84.68 -34.85 -91.72
N HIS A 94 -83.52 -35.11 -91.12
CA HIS A 94 -82.19 -35.05 -91.75
C HIS A 94 -81.60 -36.42 -92.15
N CYS A 95 -82.39 -37.49 -92.06
CA CYS A 95 -82.16 -38.70 -92.83
C CYS A 95 -82.35 -38.39 -94.32
N GLY A 96 -81.33 -38.67 -95.12
CA GLY A 96 -81.37 -38.50 -96.57
C GLY A 96 -82.19 -39.59 -97.28
N GLY A 97 -82.35 -39.43 -98.59
CA GLY A 97 -83.29 -40.21 -99.41
C GLY A 97 -84.61 -39.47 -99.62
N SER A 98 -85.40 -39.87 -100.62
CA SER A 98 -86.70 -39.24 -100.93
C SER A 98 -87.66 -39.36 -99.75
N ASP A 99 -87.68 -40.54 -99.13
CA ASP A 99 -88.73 -40.94 -98.19
C ASP A 99 -88.31 -40.72 -96.73
N LYS A 100 -87.05 -40.31 -96.51
CA LYS A 100 -86.39 -40.02 -95.22
C LYS A 100 -86.39 -41.18 -94.22
N ASP A 101 -86.41 -42.40 -94.73
CA ASP A 101 -86.59 -43.60 -93.93
C ASP A 101 -85.38 -43.93 -93.03
N CYS A 102 -85.69 -44.61 -91.93
CA CYS A 102 -84.72 -45.08 -90.97
C CYS A 102 -84.97 -46.55 -90.63
N ASP A 103 -84.03 -47.19 -89.94
CA ASP A 103 -84.25 -48.53 -89.43
C ASP A 103 -85.40 -48.56 -88.41
N HIS A 104 -86.41 -49.39 -88.71
CA HIS A 104 -87.61 -49.61 -87.90
C HIS A 104 -87.38 -50.12 -86.47
N ILE A 105 -86.20 -50.66 -86.15
CA ILE A 105 -85.86 -51.10 -84.79
C ILE A 105 -85.20 -49.94 -84.03
N ASN A 106 -84.12 -49.38 -84.58
CA ASN A 106 -83.21 -48.50 -83.85
C ASN A 106 -83.20 -47.02 -84.28
N GLY A 107 -83.78 -46.65 -85.42
CA GLY A 107 -83.88 -45.27 -85.90
C GLY A 107 -82.63 -44.70 -86.59
N THR A 108 -81.76 -45.55 -87.15
CA THR A 108 -80.59 -45.13 -87.95
C THR A 108 -81.01 -44.78 -89.38
N CYS A 109 -80.57 -43.63 -89.91
CA CYS A 109 -80.96 -43.15 -91.24
C CYS A 109 -80.43 -44.06 -92.35
N LYS A 110 -81.32 -44.69 -93.15
CA LYS A 110 -80.93 -45.76 -94.09
C LYS A 110 -79.97 -45.27 -95.20
N ALA A 111 -80.19 -44.08 -95.75
CA ALA A 111 -79.31 -43.48 -96.77
C ALA A 111 -78.24 -42.51 -96.20
N GLY A 112 -78.03 -42.50 -94.87
CA GLY A 112 -77.16 -41.54 -94.18
C GLY A 112 -77.76 -40.13 -94.09
N CYS A 113 -76.91 -39.11 -93.95
CA CYS A 113 -77.33 -37.73 -93.65
C CYS A 113 -77.40 -36.78 -94.85
N ASP A 114 -78.29 -35.79 -94.74
CA ASP A 114 -78.26 -34.55 -95.53
C ASP A 114 -76.92 -33.80 -95.40
N GLN A 115 -76.59 -32.96 -96.38
CA GLN A 115 -75.36 -32.16 -96.35
C GLN A 115 -75.35 -31.18 -95.16
N GLY A 116 -74.16 -30.97 -94.58
CA GLY A 116 -73.97 -30.15 -93.38
C GLY A 116 -74.26 -30.86 -92.05
N TYR A 117 -74.77 -32.10 -92.09
CA TYR A 117 -75.00 -32.95 -90.92
C TYR A 117 -74.19 -34.26 -90.97
N HIS A 118 -73.86 -34.81 -89.79
CA HIS A 118 -73.12 -36.07 -89.66
C HIS A 118 -73.56 -36.92 -88.45
N GLY A 119 -73.10 -38.18 -88.44
CA GLY A 119 -73.38 -39.21 -87.44
C GLY A 119 -74.61 -40.05 -87.77
N HIS A 120 -74.70 -41.27 -87.25
CA HIS A 120 -75.68 -42.30 -87.67
C HIS A 120 -77.18 -41.89 -87.60
N LYS A 121 -77.51 -40.87 -86.79
CA LYS A 121 -78.86 -40.30 -86.68
C LYS A 121 -78.95 -38.83 -87.11
N CYS A 122 -77.91 -38.30 -87.76
CA CYS A 122 -77.90 -37.00 -88.44
C CYS A 122 -78.27 -35.80 -87.54
N LEU A 123 -77.70 -35.78 -86.33
CA LEU A 123 -77.95 -34.75 -85.32
C LEU A 123 -76.85 -33.67 -85.27
N ASN A 124 -75.62 -33.99 -85.69
CA ASN A 124 -74.47 -33.12 -85.49
C ASN A 124 -74.21 -32.24 -86.71
N LYS A 125 -74.09 -30.92 -86.53
CA LYS A 125 -73.70 -29.98 -87.59
C LYS A 125 -72.19 -29.98 -87.82
N CYS A 126 -71.79 -29.76 -89.07
CA CYS A 126 -70.38 -29.60 -89.45
C CYS A 126 -69.77 -28.26 -88.97
N SER A 127 -68.44 -28.20 -88.87
CA SER A 127 -67.71 -27.03 -88.36
C SER A 127 -67.83 -25.80 -89.28
N ASN A 128 -67.92 -24.60 -88.69
CA ASN A 128 -67.96 -23.34 -89.44
C ASN A 128 -66.58 -22.87 -89.94
N THR A 129 -65.48 -23.47 -89.45
CA THR A 129 -64.09 -23.16 -89.86
C THR A 129 -63.58 -24.01 -91.02
N CYS A 130 -64.33 -25.01 -91.48
CA CYS A 130 -64.07 -25.68 -92.77
C CYS A 130 -64.08 -24.65 -93.91
N VAL A 131 -63.26 -24.88 -94.95
CA VAL A 131 -63.14 -23.95 -96.11
C VAL A 131 -64.45 -23.80 -96.90
N ARG A 132 -65.14 -24.92 -97.17
CA ARG A 132 -66.25 -24.97 -98.13
C ARG A 132 -67.48 -24.15 -97.72
N LYS A 133 -68.11 -23.47 -98.67
CA LYS A 133 -69.23 -22.52 -98.43
C LYS A 133 -70.47 -23.15 -97.80
N ASP A 134 -70.75 -24.42 -98.12
CA ASP A 134 -71.83 -25.24 -97.56
C ASP A 134 -71.49 -25.84 -96.19
N LYS A 135 -70.24 -25.65 -95.71
CA LYS A 135 -69.68 -26.26 -94.50
C LYS A 135 -69.68 -27.80 -94.53
N ALA A 136 -69.58 -28.44 -95.69
CA ALA A 136 -69.61 -29.91 -95.72
C ALA A 136 -68.45 -30.56 -94.95
N CYS A 137 -68.80 -31.61 -94.22
CA CYS A 137 -67.89 -32.49 -93.52
C CYS A 137 -68.24 -33.95 -93.81
N GLU A 138 -67.33 -34.85 -93.46
CA GLU A 138 -67.53 -36.30 -93.60
C GLU A 138 -68.77 -36.79 -92.83
N ARG A 139 -69.66 -37.55 -93.51
CA ARG A 139 -71.02 -37.92 -93.03
C ARG A 139 -71.05 -38.71 -91.72
N PHE A 140 -69.93 -39.28 -91.26
CA PHE A 140 -69.81 -39.96 -89.97
C PHE A 140 -68.81 -39.29 -89.02
N GLY A 141 -67.55 -39.10 -89.43
CA GLY A 141 -66.49 -38.56 -88.57
C GLY A 141 -66.47 -37.04 -88.37
N GLY A 142 -67.17 -36.27 -89.21
CA GLY A 142 -67.24 -34.81 -89.10
C GLY A 142 -65.97 -34.05 -89.50
N LYS A 143 -65.00 -34.71 -90.17
CA LYS A 143 -63.77 -34.08 -90.70
C LYS A 143 -64.09 -33.11 -91.85
N CYS A 144 -63.43 -31.95 -91.89
CA CYS A 144 -63.58 -30.97 -92.98
C CYS A 144 -62.99 -31.53 -94.29
N ILE A 145 -63.77 -31.53 -95.37
CA ILE A 145 -63.38 -32.17 -96.64
C ILE A 145 -62.27 -31.40 -97.37
N GLU A 146 -62.34 -30.06 -97.38
CA GLU A 146 -61.41 -29.16 -98.07
C GLU A 146 -60.47 -28.41 -97.10
N GLY A 147 -60.21 -29.01 -95.94
CA GLY A 147 -59.34 -28.41 -94.91
C GLY A 147 -59.91 -27.15 -94.25
N CYS A 148 -59.00 -26.28 -93.81
CA CYS A 148 -59.26 -25.21 -92.83
C CYS A 148 -59.08 -23.81 -93.39
N LYS A 149 -59.94 -22.88 -92.92
CA LYS A 149 -59.77 -21.45 -93.18
C LYS A 149 -58.43 -20.95 -92.63
N ALA A 150 -57.82 -19.97 -93.32
CA ALA A 150 -56.54 -19.40 -92.91
C ALA A 150 -56.58 -18.91 -91.45
N GLY A 151 -55.56 -19.28 -90.68
CA GLY A 151 -55.53 -19.06 -89.23
C GLY A 151 -56.03 -20.23 -88.38
N TYR A 152 -56.53 -21.33 -88.99
CA TYR A 152 -57.02 -22.52 -88.28
C TYR A 152 -56.33 -23.83 -88.74
N PHE A 153 -56.23 -24.83 -87.85
CA PHE A 153 -55.66 -26.15 -88.15
C PHE A 153 -56.31 -27.33 -87.38
N GLY A 154 -56.05 -28.56 -87.86
CA GLY A 154 -56.56 -29.85 -87.36
C GLY A 154 -57.82 -30.34 -88.08
N ASP A 155 -58.17 -31.63 -87.99
CA ASP A 155 -59.22 -32.28 -88.81
C ASP A 155 -60.62 -31.63 -88.79
N ARG A 156 -60.97 -30.95 -87.70
CA ARG A 156 -62.23 -30.20 -87.53
C ARG A 156 -62.03 -28.68 -87.51
N CYS A 157 -60.80 -28.23 -87.79
CA CYS A 157 -60.38 -26.84 -87.91
C CYS A 157 -60.63 -25.97 -86.66
N LEU A 158 -60.42 -26.54 -85.47
CA LEU A 158 -60.75 -25.92 -84.18
C LEU A 158 -59.59 -25.19 -83.50
N ASN A 159 -58.34 -25.38 -83.95
CA ASN A 159 -57.15 -24.83 -83.32
C ASN A 159 -56.64 -23.59 -84.08
N ASN A 160 -56.19 -22.55 -83.37
CA ASN A 160 -55.68 -21.31 -83.99
C ASN A 160 -54.18 -21.37 -84.32
N CYS A 161 -53.77 -20.85 -85.47
CA CYS A 161 -52.37 -20.62 -85.82
C CYS A 161 -51.69 -19.61 -84.88
N SER A 162 -50.38 -19.78 -84.67
CA SER A 162 -49.59 -18.91 -83.78
C SER A 162 -49.42 -17.49 -84.34
N ARG A 163 -49.73 -16.47 -83.53
CA ARG A 163 -49.52 -15.04 -83.85
C ARG A 163 -48.06 -14.66 -84.16
N ASN A 164 -47.11 -15.56 -83.92
CA ASN A 164 -45.69 -15.36 -84.13
C ASN A 164 -45.15 -15.97 -85.44
N CYS A 165 -45.98 -16.72 -86.20
CA CYS A 165 -45.64 -17.12 -87.56
C CYS A 165 -45.30 -15.89 -88.41
N ALA A 166 -44.21 -15.96 -89.18
CA ALA A 166 -43.87 -14.92 -90.15
C ALA A 166 -44.84 -14.92 -91.35
N GLY A 167 -44.92 -13.79 -92.06
CA GLY A 167 -45.87 -13.58 -93.15
C GLY A 167 -47.15 -12.86 -92.72
N GLN A 168 -48.04 -12.61 -93.69
CA GLN A 168 -49.35 -11.99 -93.45
C GLN A 168 -50.32 -12.99 -92.82
N ASN A 169 -51.28 -12.50 -92.03
CA ASN A 169 -52.37 -13.27 -91.41
C ASN A 169 -51.96 -14.52 -90.60
N ASN A 170 -50.70 -14.64 -90.19
CA ASN A 170 -50.18 -15.71 -89.34
C ASN A 170 -50.44 -17.13 -89.88
N VAL A 171 -50.31 -17.33 -91.19
CA VAL A 171 -50.59 -18.62 -91.85
C VAL A 171 -49.68 -19.73 -91.31
N CYS A 172 -50.31 -20.85 -90.96
CA CYS A 172 -49.65 -22.09 -90.54
C CYS A 172 -50.16 -23.30 -91.34
N ASN A 173 -49.44 -24.43 -91.27
CA ASN A 173 -49.85 -25.71 -91.84
C ASN A 173 -51.19 -26.15 -91.25
N GLN A 174 -52.16 -26.49 -92.11
CA GLN A 174 -53.55 -26.78 -91.72
C GLN A 174 -53.74 -28.10 -90.96
N GLU A 175 -52.74 -28.99 -90.94
CA GLU A 175 -52.79 -30.24 -90.19
C GLU A 175 -51.99 -30.11 -88.88
N THR A 176 -50.73 -29.66 -88.96
CA THR A 176 -49.79 -29.68 -87.82
C THR A 176 -49.78 -28.40 -87.00
N GLY A 177 -50.21 -27.28 -87.57
CA GLY A 177 -50.12 -25.93 -86.98
C GLY A 177 -48.75 -25.25 -87.12
N ALA A 178 -47.82 -25.80 -87.93
CA ALA A 178 -46.45 -25.27 -88.07
C ALA A 178 -46.35 -24.01 -88.95
N CYS A 179 -45.47 -23.08 -88.61
CA CYS A 179 -45.28 -21.78 -89.27
C CYS A 179 -44.34 -21.88 -90.49
N ASN A 180 -44.88 -22.24 -91.66
CA ASN A 180 -44.11 -22.53 -92.89
C ASN A 180 -43.11 -21.42 -93.34
N ALA A 181 -43.35 -20.14 -93.02
CA ALA A 181 -42.45 -19.02 -93.36
C ALA A 181 -41.37 -18.71 -92.28
N GLY A 182 -41.28 -19.54 -91.25
CA GLY A 182 -40.48 -19.31 -90.05
C GLY A 182 -41.16 -18.35 -89.07
N CYS A 183 -40.37 -17.79 -88.15
CA CYS A 183 -40.84 -16.99 -87.03
C CYS A 183 -40.54 -15.49 -87.18
N LYS A 184 -41.35 -14.66 -86.52
CA LYS A 184 -41.05 -13.24 -86.28
C LYS A 184 -39.81 -13.10 -85.35
N PRO A 185 -39.08 -11.97 -85.40
CA PRO A 185 -37.91 -11.75 -84.56
C PRO A 185 -38.18 -11.99 -83.07
N GLY A 186 -37.26 -12.67 -82.39
CA GLY A 186 -37.39 -13.01 -80.97
C GLY A 186 -38.10 -14.32 -80.67
N TYR A 187 -38.52 -15.09 -81.68
CA TYR A 187 -39.24 -16.36 -81.53
C TYR A 187 -38.63 -17.50 -82.38
N THR A 188 -38.88 -18.74 -81.95
CA THR A 188 -38.39 -19.99 -82.55
C THR A 188 -39.33 -21.17 -82.23
N GLY A 189 -38.98 -22.37 -82.70
CA GLY A 189 -39.80 -23.58 -82.67
C GLY A 189 -40.81 -23.61 -83.82
N ASP A 190 -41.30 -24.81 -84.17
CA ASP A 190 -42.12 -25.02 -85.37
C ASP A 190 -43.44 -24.22 -85.35
N LYS A 191 -43.93 -23.86 -84.16
CA LYS A 191 -45.13 -23.03 -83.95
C LYS A 191 -44.80 -21.60 -83.50
N CYS A 192 -43.52 -21.21 -83.49
CA CYS A 192 -43.05 -19.86 -83.11
C CYS A 192 -43.54 -19.38 -81.73
N ASP A 193 -43.91 -20.31 -80.86
CA ASP A 193 -44.42 -20.11 -79.50
C ASP A 193 -43.27 -19.92 -78.48
N GLN A 194 -42.09 -20.47 -78.78
CA GLN A 194 -40.90 -20.35 -77.94
C GLN A 194 -40.19 -19.00 -78.17
N LYS A 195 -39.77 -18.33 -77.10
CA LYS A 195 -38.85 -17.18 -77.19
C LYS A 195 -37.43 -17.65 -77.50
N CYS A 196 -36.57 -16.76 -77.99
CA CYS A 196 -35.13 -17.05 -78.06
C CYS A 196 -34.55 -17.33 -76.66
N LEU A 197 -33.68 -18.34 -76.58
CA LEU A 197 -32.81 -18.58 -75.44
C LEU A 197 -31.82 -17.40 -75.27
N SER A 198 -31.47 -17.09 -74.02
CA SER A 198 -30.48 -16.05 -73.67
C SER A 198 -29.18 -16.23 -74.46
N GLY A 199 -28.61 -15.13 -74.93
CA GLY A 199 -27.46 -15.13 -75.83
C GLY A 199 -27.81 -15.19 -77.33
N LYS A 200 -29.10 -15.24 -77.71
CA LYS A 200 -29.56 -15.21 -79.11
C LYS A 200 -30.74 -14.25 -79.36
N TYR A 201 -30.79 -13.67 -80.56
CA TYR A 201 -31.82 -12.72 -80.97
C TYR A 201 -32.16 -12.75 -82.48
N GLY A 202 -33.17 -11.97 -82.88
CA GLY A 202 -33.54 -11.73 -84.28
C GLY A 202 -34.46 -12.79 -84.89
N LYS A 203 -34.64 -12.77 -86.21
CA LYS A 203 -35.47 -13.75 -86.95
C LYS A 203 -34.95 -15.17 -86.70
N ASN A 204 -35.84 -16.09 -86.31
CA ASN A 204 -35.52 -17.48 -85.95
C ASN A 204 -34.37 -17.61 -84.93
N CYS A 205 -34.12 -16.59 -84.10
CA CYS A 205 -33.01 -16.53 -83.14
C CYS A 205 -31.61 -16.75 -83.76
N ALA A 206 -31.42 -16.36 -85.02
CA ALA A 206 -30.20 -16.65 -85.79
C ALA A 206 -28.97 -15.83 -85.39
N LYS A 207 -29.14 -14.66 -84.76
CA LYS A 207 -28.03 -13.80 -84.30
C LYS A 207 -27.64 -14.14 -82.87
N LYS A 208 -26.36 -14.00 -82.52
CA LYS A 208 -25.85 -14.10 -81.14
C LYS A 208 -25.73 -12.70 -80.52
N CYS A 209 -26.02 -12.57 -79.22
CA CYS A 209 -25.72 -11.36 -78.45
C CYS A 209 -24.21 -11.08 -78.45
N ASN A 210 -23.80 -9.82 -78.24
CA ASN A 210 -22.39 -9.47 -78.09
C ASN A 210 -21.82 -10.09 -76.81
N ALA A 211 -20.58 -10.59 -76.86
CA ALA A 211 -19.85 -11.13 -75.72
C ALA A 211 -19.62 -10.14 -74.58
N HIS A 212 -19.83 -8.84 -74.80
CA HIS A 212 -19.68 -7.77 -73.81
C HIS A 212 -21.02 -7.20 -73.31
N CYS A 213 -22.16 -7.83 -73.64
CA CYS A 213 -23.42 -7.55 -72.96
C CYS A 213 -23.33 -8.05 -71.52
N ALA A 214 -23.54 -7.16 -70.55
CA ALA A 214 -23.55 -7.52 -69.14
C ALA A 214 -24.69 -8.52 -68.81
N GLY A 215 -24.51 -9.27 -67.72
CA GLY A 215 -25.46 -10.28 -67.24
C GLY A 215 -25.07 -11.72 -67.59
N ARG A 216 -25.87 -12.69 -67.13
CA ARG A 216 -25.56 -14.12 -67.35
C ARG A 216 -25.79 -14.51 -68.81
N ASN A 217 -24.86 -15.28 -69.37
CA ASN A 217 -24.88 -15.79 -70.75
C ASN A 217 -25.04 -14.67 -71.81
N ASN A 218 -24.41 -13.52 -71.57
CA ASN A 218 -24.34 -12.38 -72.48
C ASN A 218 -25.76 -11.89 -72.85
N SER A 219 -26.52 -11.46 -71.84
CA SER A 219 -27.96 -11.26 -71.95
C SER A 219 -28.29 -10.04 -72.83
N CYS A 220 -29.11 -10.26 -73.85
CA CYS A 220 -29.61 -9.20 -74.72
C CYS A 220 -31.08 -9.42 -75.11
N SER A 221 -31.73 -8.34 -75.52
CA SER A 221 -33.07 -8.32 -76.09
C SER A 221 -33.18 -9.35 -77.22
N HIS A 222 -34.07 -10.32 -77.04
CA HIS A 222 -34.30 -11.39 -78.01
C HIS A 222 -34.81 -10.87 -79.38
N ILE A 223 -35.32 -9.64 -79.43
CA ILE A 223 -35.88 -9.04 -80.65
C ILE A 223 -34.77 -8.43 -81.53
N ASP A 224 -34.00 -7.50 -80.98
CA ASP A 224 -33.10 -6.60 -81.72
C ASP A 224 -31.61 -6.71 -81.36
N GLY A 225 -31.28 -7.36 -80.25
CA GLY A 225 -29.90 -7.58 -79.80
C GLY A 225 -29.33 -6.54 -78.83
N SER A 226 -30.14 -5.59 -78.37
CA SER A 226 -29.72 -4.59 -77.38
C SER A 226 -29.40 -5.21 -76.00
N CYS A 227 -28.28 -4.85 -75.38
CA CYS A 227 -27.81 -5.43 -74.12
C CYS A 227 -28.61 -4.85 -72.93
N SER A 228 -29.54 -5.62 -72.38
CA SER A 228 -30.56 -5.12 -71.44
C SER A 228 -30.03 -4.74 -70.05
N GLU A 229 -28.88 -5.27 -69.65
CA GLU A 229 -28.19 -4.93 -68.39
C GLU A 229 -27.00 -3.98 -68.61
N GLY A 230 -26.85 -3.44 -69.84
CA GLY A 230 -25.72 -2.61 -70.26
C GLY A 230 -24.49 -3.42 -70.67
N CYS A 231 -23.31 -2.82 -70.52
CA CYS A 231 -22.03 -3.31 -71.03
C CYS A 231 -21.02 -3.63 -69.94
N ASP A 232 -20.24 -4.68 -70.20
CA ASP A 232 -19.09 -5.08 -69.39
C ASP A 232 -18.01 -3.99 -69.31
N PRO A 233 -17.10 -4.07 -68.31
CA PRO A 233 -16.07 -3.05 -68.10
C PRO A 233 -15.17 -2.85 -69.33
N GLY A 234 -15.10 -1.62 -69.82
CA GLY A 234 -14.33 -1.28 -71.02
C GLY A 234 -15.15 -1.12 -72.29
N TYR A 235 -16.47 -1.33 -72.26
CA TYR A 235 -17.36 -1.31 -73.43
C TYR A 235 -18.59 -0.40 -73.23
N GLN A 236 -19.15 0.09 -74.34
CA GLN A 236 -20.27 1.03 -74.39
C GLN A 236 -21.12 0.92 -75.68
N GLY A 237 -22.28 1.58 -75.66
CA GLY A 237 -23.29 1.59 -76.72
C GLY A 237 -24.27 0.43 -76.62
N ASP A 238 -25.43 0.54 -77.28
CA ASP A 238 -26.61 -0.32 -77.05
C ASP A 238 -26.38 -1.82 -77.29
N THR A 239 -25.34 -2.15 -78.07
CA THR A 239 -24.89 -3.53 -78.37
C THR A 239 -23.46 -3.82 -77.90
N CYS A 240 -22.88 -2.95 -77.05
CA CYS A 240 -21.56 -3.06 -76.42
C CYS A 240 -20.38 -3.30 -77.38
N ASN A 241 -20.51 -2.84 -78.64
CA ASN A 241 -19.53 -3.05 -79.71
C ASN A 241 -18.52 -1.90 -79.87
N LYS A 242 -18.45 -0.98 -78.90
CA LYS A 242 -17.45 0.10 -78.85
C LYS A 242 -16.69 0.00 -77.54
N THR A 243 -15.37 0.17 -77.58
CA THR A 243 -14.54 0.36 -76.38
C THR A 243 -14.79 1.75 -75.76
N CYS A 244 -14.37 1.94 -74.52
CA CYS A 244 -14.35 3.27 -73.91
C CYS A 244 -13.40 4.22 -74.65
N GLY A 245 -13.79 5.50 -74.73
CA GLY A 245 -12.91 6.56 -75.21
C GLY A 245 -11.85 6.94 -74.17
N HIS A 246 -10.82 7.65 -74.61
CA HIS A 246 -9.80 8.21 -73.72
C HIS A 246 -10.42 8.97 -72.54
N GLY A 247 -9.82 8.81 -71.36
CA GLY A 247 -10.35 9.40 -70.13
C GLY A 247 -11.54 8.65 -69.50
N SER A 248 -12.03 7.54 -70.07
CA SER A 248 -13.18 6.79 -69.53
C SER A 248 -12.94 5.29 -69.37
N TYR A 249 -13.53 4.68 -68.33
CA TYR A 249 -13.34 3.27 -67.99
C TYR A 249 -14.54 2.63 -67.25
N GLY A 250 -14.52 1.30 -67.14
CA GLY A 250 -15.47 0.52 -66.34
C GLY A 250 -16.79 0.20 -67.06
N PHE A 251 -17.78 -0.31 -66.32
CA PHE A 251 -19.12 -0.64 -66.84
C PHE A 251 -19.74 0.56 -67.54
N ASN A 252 -20.28 0.36 -68.75
CA ASN A 252 -20.83 1.40 -69.62
C ASN A 252 -19.92 2.65 -69.77
N CYS A 253 -18.60 2.48 -69.62
CA CYS A 253 -17.59 3.54 -69.61
C CYS A 253 -17.90 4.72 -68.64
N SER A 254 -18.72 4.48 -67.62
CA SER A 254 -19.33 5.53 -66.80
C SER A 254 -18.43 6.08 -65.70
N ARG A 255 -17.15 5.69 -65.66
CA ARG A 255 -16.14 6.23 -64.72
C ARG A 255 -15.09 7.00 -65.50
N GLN A 256 -14.65 8.14 -64.97
CA GLN A 256 -13.58 8.93 -65.56
C GLN A 256 -12.22 8.51 -65.00
N CYS A 257 -11.17 8.54 -65.83
CA CYS A 257 -9.79 8.38 -65.40
C CYS A 257 -9.43 9.45 -64.35
N ASN A 258 -8.47 9.16 -63.48
CA ASN A 258 -8.04 10.12 -62.47
C ASN A 258 -7.23 11.26 -63.12
N ASN A 259 -7.57 12.51 -62.80
CA ASN A 259 -6.83 13.70 -63.22
C ASN A 259 -5.36 13.74 -62.75
N HIS A 260 -4.92 12.78 -61.94
CA HIS A 260 -3.53 12.56 -61.52
C HIS A 260 -2.86 11.33 -62.17
N CYS A 261 -3.49 10.72 -63.19
CA CYS A 261 -2.78 9.89 -64.16
C CYS A 261 -1.81 10.78 -64.95
N GLY A 262 -0.52 10.42 -64.96
CA GLY A 262 0.51 11.16 -65.68
C GLY A 262 0.48 10.91 -67.20
N GLY A 263 1.27 11.68 -67.93
CA GLY A 263 1.26 11.74 -69.40
C GLY A 263 0.44 12.93 -69.92
N SER A 264 0.53 13.24 -71.21
CA SER A 264 -0.21 14.34 -71.83
C SER A 264 -1.72 14.17 -71.74
N ASP A 265 -2.19 12.94 -71.97
CA ASP A 265 -3.60 12.64 -72.23
C ASP A 265 -4.33 12.12 -70.97
N LYS A 266 -3.61 11.99 -69.85
CA LYS A 266 -4.07 11.46 -68.55
C LYS A 266 -4.76 10.09 -68.64
N ASP A 267 -4.33 9.30 -69.61
CA ASP A 267 -5.03 8.11 -70.05
C ASP A 267 -4.88 6.92 -69.09
N CYS A 268 -5.94 6.12 -68.99
CA CYS A 268 -6.00 4.96 -68.13
C CYS A 268 -6.53 3.71 -68.87
N ASP A 269 -6.35 2.54 -68.26
CA ASP A 269 -6.90 1.28 -68.72
C ASP A 269 -8.44 1.35 -68.76
N HIS A 270 -9.04 1.09 -69.92
CA HIS A 270 -10.49 1.23 -70.13
C HIS A 270 -11.32 0.20 -69.36
N ILE A 271 -10.75 -0.94 -68.97
CA ILE A 271 -11.45 -1.98 -68.22
C ILE A 271 -11.47 -1.61 -66.73
N ASN A 272 -10.29 -1.32 -66.17
CA ASN A 272 -10.09 -1.24 -64.72
C ASN A 272 -9.70 0.14 -64.17
N GLY A 273 -9.27 1.10 -65.01
CA GLY A 273 -8.95 2.47 -64.62
C GLY A 273 -7.52 2.69 -64.09
N THR A 274 -6.57 1.81 -64.40
CA THR A 274 -5.15 1.96 -64.05
C THR A 274 -4.45 2.99 -64.94
N CYS A 275 -3.77 3.98 -64.35
CA CYS A 275 -3.07 5.04 -65.08
C CYS A 275 -1.86 4.47 -65.84
N LYS A 276 -1.86 4.57 -67.18
CA LYS A 276 -0.89 3.83 -68.02
C LYS A 276 0.55 4.32 -67.85
N ALA A 277 0.77 5.63 -67.75
CA ALA A 277 2.09 6.23 -67.57
C ALA A 277 2.48 6.45 -66.08
N GLY A 278 1.78 5.82 -65.14
CA GLY A 278 1.93 6.05 -63.69
C GLY A 278 1.31 7.38 -63.22
N CYS A 279 1.72 7.85 -62.05
CA CYS A 279 1.12 9.02 -61.38
C CYS A 279 1.89 10.34 -61.54
N ASP A 280 1.16 11.45 -61.45
CA ASP A 280 1.75 12.78 -61.22
C ASP A 280 2.59 12.81 -59.93
N GLN A 281 3.52 13.77 -59.84
CA GLN A 281 4.33 13.97 -58.63
C GLN A 281 3.44 14.25 -57.41
N GLY A 282 3.77 13.62 -56.27
CA GLY A 282 2.97 13.72 -55.05
C GLY A 282 1.76 12.76 -54.99
N TYR A 283 1.57 11.87 -55.97
CA TYR A 283 0.55 10.82 -55.98
C TYR A 283 1.13 9.43 -56.26
N HIS A 284 0.46 8.37 -55.79
CA HIS A 284 0.89 6.99 -56.00
C HIS A 284 -0.27 5.97 -56.09
N GLY A 285 0.09 4.75 -56.49
CA GLY A 285 -0.79 3.59 -56.63
C GLY A 285 -1.43 3.52 -58.02
N HIS A 286 -1.89 2.34 -58.43
CA HIS A 286 -2.29 2.06 -59.82
C HIS A 286 -3.32 3.04 -60.42
N LYS A 287 -4.17 3.69 -59.61
CA LYS A 287 -5.17 4.69 -60.05
C LYS A 287 -4.89 6.10 -59.52
N CYS A 288 -3.70 6.34 -58.95
CA CYS A 288 -3.21 7.63 -58.47
C CYS A 288 -4.11 8.37 -57.45
N LEU A 289 -4.94 7.61 -56.73
CA LEU A 289 -5.89 8.15 -55.74
C LEU A 289 -5.20 8.59 -54.44
N ASN A 290 -4.05 7.98 -54.13
CA ASN A 290 -3.36 8.21 -52.86
C ASN A 290 -2.34 9.33 -53.02
N LYS A 291 -2.41 10.36 -52.16
CA LYS A 291 -1.34 11.34 -52.03
C LYS A 291 -0.12 10.71 -51.35
N CYS A 292 1.07 11.11 -51.77
CA CYS A 292 2.30 10.81 -51.04
C CYS A 292 2.28 11.46 -49.64
N SER A 293 2.98 10.85 -48.68
CA SER A 293 2.94 11.35 -47.30
C SER A 293 3.55 12.75 -47.17
N ASN A 294 2.90 13.63 -46.42
CA ASN A 294 3.47 14.94 -46.07
C ASN A 294 4.70 14.81 -45.13
N THR A 295 4.95 13.62 -44.58
CA THR A 295 6.10 13.29 -43.73
C THR A 295 7.34 12.82 -44.48
N CYS A 296 7.29 12.61 -45.81
CA CYS A 296 8.50 12.43 -46.62
C CYS A 296 9.40 13.70 -46.52
N VAL A 297 10.73 13.55 -46.58
CA VAL A 297 11.68 14.66 -46.44
C VAL A 297 11.52 15.72 -47.54
N ARG A 298 11.47 15.28 -48.81
CA ARG A 298 11.59 16.14 -49.99
C ARG A 298 10.51 17.22 -50.09
N LYS A 299 10.87 18.41 -50.57
CA LYS A 299 9.98 19.61 -50.61
C LYS A 299 8.74 19.41 -51.49
N ASP A 300 8.85 18.61 -52.56
CA ASP A 300 7.76 18.22 -53.46
C ASP A 300 6.88 17.08 -52.91
N LYS A 301 7.26 16.49 -51.76
CA LYS A 301 6.63 15.31 -51.14
C LYS A 301 6.64 14.07 -52.04
N ALA A 302 7.62 13.93 -52.94
CA ALA A 302 7.65 12.80 -53.85
C ALA A 302 7.83 11.45 -53.13
N CYS A 303 7.08 10.46 -53.63
CA CYS A 303 7.16 9.06 -53.25
C CYS A 303 7.12 8.18 -54.50
N GLU A 304 7.48 6.92 -54.34
CA GLU A 304 7.51 5.91 -55.39
C GLU A 304 6.11 5.70 -56.01
N ARG A 305 6.01 5.79 -57.34
CA ARG A 305 4.75 6.01 -58.07
C ARG A 305 3.72 4.87 -57.92
N PHE A 306 4.12 3.67 -57.49
CA PHE A 306 3.21 2.56 -57.23
C PHE A 306 3.12 2.22 -55.73
N GLY A 307 4.23 1.86 -55.10
CA GLY A 307 4.30 1.44 -53.70
C GLY A 307 4.24 2.58 -52.67
N GLY A 308 4.41 3.83 -53.06
CA GLY A 308 4.26 5.00 -52.18
C GLY A 308 5.40 5.24 -51.19
N LYS A 309 6.53 4.54 -51.33
CA LYS A 309 7.73 4.70 -50.47
C LYS A 309 8.36 6.08 -50.64
N CYS A 310 8.70 6.76 -49.54
CA CYS A 310 9.37 8.07 -49.59
C CYS A 310 10.81 7.91 -50.12
N ILE A 311 11.19 8.69 -51.15
CA ILE A 311 12.45 8.50 -51.89
C ILE A 311 13.67 8.90 -51.03
N GLU A 312 13.56 10.00 -50.29
CA GLU A 312 14.61 10.55 -49.40
C GLU A 312 14.31 10.27 -47.92
N GLY A 313 13.55 9.20 -47.64
CA GLY A 313 13.15 8.84 -46.29
C GLY A 313 12.22 9.84 -45.60
N CYS A 314 12.31 9.87 -44.27
CA CYS A 314 11.32 10.47 -43.36
C CYS A 314 11.82 11.75 -42.68
N LYS A 315 10.89 12.69 -42.44
CA LYS A 315 11.12 13.80 -41.53
C LYS A 315 11.37 13.29 -40.10
N ALA A 316 12.16 14.04 -39.34
CA ALA A 316 12.47 13.70 -37.95
C ALA A 316 11.18 13.46 -37.14
N GLY A 317 11.15 12.36 -36.39
CA GLY A 317 9.96 11.91 -35.66
C GLY A 317 9.05 10.93 -36.41
N TYR A 318 9.41 10.49 -37.63
CA TYR A 318 8.64 9.51 -38.41
C TYR A 318 9.50 8.35 -38.95
N PHE A 319 8.89 7.17 -39.15
CA PHE A 319 9.55 5.95 -39.67
C PHE A 319 8.64 5.02 -40.51
N GLY A 320 9.26 4.04 -41.16
CA GLY A 320 8.69 3.07 -42.10
C GLY A 320 8.65 3.62 -43.53
N ASP A 321 8.50 2.75 -44.53
CA ASP A 321 8.67 3.12 -45.96
C ASP A 321 7.83 4.33 -46.43
N ARG A 322 6.62 4.48 -45.89
CA ARG A 322 5.70 5.60 -46.19
C ARG A 322 5.74 6.73 -45.17
N CYS A 323 6.62 6.63 -44.17
CA CYS A 323 6.81 7.58 -43.06
C CYS A 323 5.52 7.87 -42.26
N LEU A 324 4.59 6.92 -42.20
CA LEU A 324 3.29 7.06 -41.53
C LEU A 324 3.33 6.78 -40.02
N ASN A 325 4.40 6.14 -39.52
CA ASN A 325 4.52 5.79 -38.11
C ASN A 325 5.30 6.88 -37.37
N ASN A 326 4.80 7.32 -36.22
CA ASN A 326 5.52 8.26 -35.37
C ASN A 326 6.60 7.54 -34.56
N CYS A 327 7.82 8.09 -34.48
CA CYS A 327 8.81 7.67 -33.50
C CYS A 327 8.24 7.79 -32.08
N SER A 328 8.65 6.89 -31.19
CA SER A 328 8.21 6.95 -29.79
C SER A 328 8.69 8.24 -29.13
N ARG A 329 7.76 8.97 -28.51
CA ARG A 329 8.06 10.16 -27.68
C ARG A 329 9.02 9.87 -26.51
N ASN A 330 9.31 8.59 -26.24
CA ASN A 330 10.20 8.14 -25.18
C ASN A 330 11.62 7.80 -25.67
N CYS A 331 11.96 7.94 -26.97
CA CYS A 331 13.36 7.93 -27.41
C CYS A 331 14.14 9.05 -26.69
N ALA A 332 15.36 8.78 -26.23
CA ALA A 332 16.14 9.73 -25.41
C ALA A 332 16.75 10.91 -26.19
N GLY A 333 16.88 10.79 -27.52
CA GLY A 333 17.46 11.84 -28.36
C GLY A 333 16.59 13.10 -28.49
N GLN A 334 17.22 14.20 -28.91
CA GLN A 334 16.51 15.43 -29.29
C GLN A 334 15.44 15.14 -30.35
N ASN A 335 14.30 15.84 -30.27
CA ASN A 335 13.14 15.68 -31.14
C ASN A 335 12.60 14.24 -31.29
N ASN A 336 12.94 13.34 -30.35
CA ASN A 336 12.54 11.93 -30.34
C ASN A 336 12.95 11.15 -31.61
N VAL A 337 14.12 11.45 -32.19
CA VAL A 337 14.61 10.77 -33.39
C VAL A 337 14.76 9.25 -33.15
N CYS A 338 14.27 8.47 -34.11
CA CYS A 338 14.40 7.02 -34.20
C CYS A 338 14.92 6.62 -35.59
N ASN A 339 15.36 5.37 -35.74
CA ASN A 339 15.73 4.75 -37.01
C ASN A 339 14.55 4.82 -38.00
N GLN A 340 14.78 5.36 -39.20
CA GLN A 340 13.72 5.66 -40.16
C GLN A 340 13.09 4.42 -40.82
N GLU A 341 13.72 3.25 -40.75
CA GLU A 341 13.16 2.01 -41.28
C GLU A 341 12.49 1.22 -40.14
N THR A 342 13.23 0.93 -39.06
CA THR A 342 12.77 0.03 -38.00
C THR A 342 11.93 0.71 -36.93
N GLY A 343 12.08 2.02 -36.74
CA GLY A 343 11.50 2.78 -35.63
C GLY A 343 12.26 2.68 -34.30
N ALA A 344 13.45 2.07 -34.29
CA ALA A 344 14.24 1.87 -33.07
C ALA A 344 14.88 3.19 -32.55
N CYS A 345 14.87 3.40 -31.24
CA CYS A 345 15.46 4.55 -30.57
C CYS A 345 16.97 4.35 -30.37
N ASN A 346 17.79 4.59 -31.41
CA ASN A 346 19.26 4.36 -31.38
C ASN A 346 19.99 5.07 -30.21
N ALA A 347 19.42 6.15 -29.65
CA ALA A 347 19.97 6.87 -28.48
C ALA A 347 19.53 6.29 -27.12
N GLY A 348 18.83 5.15 -27.11
CA GLY A 348 18.24 4.55 -25.92
C GLY A 348 16.92 5.22 -25.49
N CYS A 349 16.41 4.80 -24.32
CA CYS A 349 15.10 5.21 -23.80
C CYS A 349 15.20 6.28 -22.70
N LYS A 350 14.20 7.17 -22.66
CA LYS A 350 13.92 8.04 -21.51
C LYS A 350 13.59 7.18 -20.27
N PRO A 351 13.91 7.65 -19.05
CA PRO A 351 13.68 6.88 -17.82
C PRO A 351 12.26 6.34 -17.69
N GLY A 352 12.14 5.08 -17.27
CA GLY A 352 10.89 4.37 -17.09
C GLY A 352 10.33 3.64 -18.32
N TYR A 353 11.08 3.63 -19.43
CA TYR A 353 10.73 2.94 -20.67
C TYR A 353 11.87 2.04 -21.17
N THR A 354 11.52 1.01 -21.95
CA THR A 354 12.44 -0.02 -22.46
C THR A 354 11.92 -0.64 -23.77
N GLY A 355 12.68 -1.59 -24.32
CA GLY A 355 12.48 -2.16 -25.66
C GLY A 355 13.01 -1.24 -26.76
N ASP A 356 13.29 -1.79 -27.94
CA ASP A 356 13.98 -1.07 -29.03
C ASP A 356 13.28 0.23 -29.45
N LYS A 357 11.94 0.28 -29.31
CA LYS A 357 11.11 1.44 -29.65
C LYS A 357 10.72 2.30 -28.44
N CYS A 358 11.19 1.97 -27.24
CA CYS A 358 10.87 2.67 -25.99
C CYS A 358 9.36 2.87 -25.74
N ASP A 359 8.53 1.98 -26.27
CA ASP A 359 7.07 1.96 -26.11
C ASP A 359 6.65 1.18 -24.86
N GLN A 360 7.44 0.19 -24.45
CA GLN A 360 7.22 -0.60 -23.24
C GLN A 360 7.60 0.21 -21.99
N LYS A 361 6.76 0.15 -20.95
CA LYS A 361 7.11 0.64 -19.60
C LYS A 361 8.02 -0.37 -18.89
N CYS A 362 8.80 0.08 -17.91
CA CYS A 362 9.52 -0.85 -17.03
C CYS A 362 8.58 -1.87 -16.36
N SER A 363 9.07 -3.10 -16.21
CA SER A 363 8.34 -4.20 -15.58
C SER A 363 8.07 -3.92 -14.10
N LYS A 364 6.96 -4.46 -13.56
CA LYS A 364 6.54 -4.25 -12.16
C LYS A 364 7.62 -4.70 -11.17
N GLY A 365 8.34 -3.72 -10.60
CA GLY A 365 9.50 -3.92 -9.73
C GLY A 365 10.77 -3.17 -10.18
N HIS A 366 10.75 -2.54 -11.36
CA HIS A 366 11.88 -1.84 -11.96
C HIS A 366 11.54 -0.39 -12.38
N TYR A 367 12.55 0.50 -12.36
CA TYR A 367 12.40 1.90 -12.73
C TYR A 367 13.70 2.54 -13.28
N GLY A 368 13.58 3.77 -13.79
CA GLY A 368 14.72 4.61 -14.22
C GLY A 368 15.19 4.34 -15.65
N LYS A 369 16.37 4.87 -16.02
CA LYS A 369 17.00 4.62 -17.34
C LYS A 369 17.28 3.12 -17.50
N GLU A 370 16.97 2.56 -18.66
CA GLU A 370 17.06 1.12 -18.98
C GLU A 370 16.39 0.18 -17.95
N CYS A 371 15.49 0.68 -17.09
CA CYS A 371 14.87 -0.09 -16.01
C CYS A 371 15.87 -0.71 -15.00
N ALA A 372 17.09 -0.17 -14.94
CA ALA A 372 18.21 -0.76 -14.20
C ALA A 372 18.08 -0.69 -12.68
N LYS A 373 17.17 0.14 -12.13
CA LYS A 373 16.94 0.28 -10.69
C LYS A 373 15.74 -0.57 -10.27
N THR A 374 15.84 -1.25 -9.12
CA THR A 374 14.70 -2.01 -8.55
C THR A 374 13.96 -1.21 -7.47
N CYS A 375 12.64 -1.37 -7.39
CA CYS A 375 11.81 -0.80 -6.33
C CYS A 375 12.31 -1.22 -4.94
N SER A 376 12.11 -0.36 -3.93
CA SER A 376 12.34 -0.73 -2.53
C SER A 376 11.43 -1.87 -2.12
N LYS A 377 11.94 -2.77 -1.27
CA LYS A 377 11.14 -3.81 -0.63
C LYS A 377 10.17 -3.27 0.43
N HIS A 378 10.28 -1.98 0.77
CA HIS A 378 9.48 -1.27 1.77
C HIS A 378 8.45 -0.29 1.16
N CYS A 379 8.13 -0.42 -0.13
CA CYS A 379 6.92 0.19 -0.68
C CYS A 379 5.69 -0.52 -0.09
N ALA A 380 4.69 0.24 0.37
CA ALA A 380 3.46 -0.33 0.92
C ALA A 380 2.74 -1.20 -0.13
N GLY A 381 2.44 -2.46 0.24
CA GLY A 381 1.95 -3.47 -0.70
C GLY A 381 3.05 -4.21 -1.48
N GLY A 382 4.31 -3.96 -1.15
CA GLY A 382 5.47 -4.74 -1.59
C GLY A 382 6.20 -4.21 -2.82
N ARG A 383 7.30 -4.90 -3.16
CA ARG A 383 8.35 -4.52 -4.13
C ARG A 383 7.91 -4.39 -5.61
N ARG A 384 6.61 -4.39 -5.90
CA ARG A 384 6.04 -4.32 -7.26
C ARG A 384 5.22 -3.04 -7.53
N LEU A 385 5.06 -2.18 -6.52
CA LEU A 385 4.22 -0.99 -6.52
C LEU A 385 5.07 0.29 -6.35
N CYS A 386 5.94 0.54 -7.33
CA CYS A 386 6.63 1.82 -7.45
C CYS A 386 6.55 2.38 -8.88
N HIS A 387 6.48 3.70 -8.97
CA HIS A 387 6.33 4.46 -10.20
C HIS A 387 7.49 4.22 -11.17
N HIS A 388 7.20 3.68 -12.34
CA HIS A 388 8.19 3.17 -13.29
C HIS A 388 9.24 4.20 -13.75
N VAL A 389 8.96 5.51 -13.69
CA VAL A 389 9.94 6.55 -14.04
C VAL A 389 10.89 6.87 -12.87
N THR A 390 10.33 7.11 -11.68
CA THR A 390 11.02 7.75 -10.55
C THR A 390 11.44 6.77 -9.44
N GLY A 391 10.79 5.62 -9.34
CA GLY A 391 10.96 4.66 -8.24
C GLY A 391 10.13 4.97 -7.00
N THR A 392 9.30 6.02 -7.04
CA THR A 392 8.42 6.45 -5.95
C THR A 392 7.41 5.37 -5.59
N CYS A 393 7.28 5.00 -4.33
CA CYS A 393 6.30 4.00 -3.89
C CYS A 393 4.88 4.59 -3.90
N ASP A 394 4.01 4.12 -4.80
CA ASP A 394 2.73 4.78 -5.12
C ASP A 394 1.73 4.80 -3.93
N LEU A 395 1.84 3.82 -3.03
CA LEU A 395 1.03 3.71 -1.81
C LEU A 395 1.75 4.22 -0.54
N GLY A 396 2.88 4.91 -0.71
CA GLY A 396 3.80 5.29 0.36
C GLY A 396 4.65 4.11 0.86
N CYS A 397 5.23 4.28 2.05
CA CYS A 397 6.15 3.33 2.68
C CYS A 397 5.46 2.42 3.70
N ASP A 398 6.06 1.26 3.93
CA ASP A 398 5.78 0.41 5.08
C ASP A 398 6.15 1.07 6.42
N PRO A 399 5.61 0.57 7.56
CA PRO A 399 5.98 1.06 8.88
C PRO A 399 7.50 1.05 9.11
N GLY A 400 8.01 2.15 9.66
CA GLY A 400 9.44 2.33 9.90
C GLY A 400 10.26 2.92 8.76
N TYR A 401 9.65 3.22 7.60
CA TYR A 401 10.33 3.78 6.43
C TYR A 401 9.69 5.08 5.92
N ARG A 402 10.48 5.92 5.26
CA ARG A 402 10.09 7.25 4.74
C ARG A 402 10.86 7.69 3.49
N ARG A 403 10.46 8.86 2.97
CA ARG A 403 10.78 9.44 1.65
C ARG A 403 10.27 8.59 0.50
N ASP A 404 10.15 9.21 -0.67
CA ASP A 404 9.48 8.72 -1.86
C ASP A 404 9.90 7.30 -2.28
N LEU A 405 11.18 6.97 -2.14
CA LEU A 405 11.75 5.66 -2.50
C LEU A 405 11.67 4.62 -1.37
N CYS A 406 11.25 4.99 -0.16
CA CYS A 406 11.15 4.12 1.01
C CYS A 406 12.45 3.33 1.30
N ILE A 407 13.59 4.02 1.21
CA ILE A 407 14.94 3.48 1.51
C ILE A 407 15.54 4.03 2.81
N GLN A 408 14.87 4.99 3.46
CA GLN A 408 15.33 5.55 4.73
C GLN A 408 14.41 5.11 5.86
N GLN A 409 15.01 4.72 6.99
CA GLN A 409 14.30 4.49 8.24
C GLN A 409 13.72 5.81 8.81
N CYS A 410 12.86 5.73 9.84
CA CYS A 410 12.43 6.91 10.57
C CYS A 410 13.60 7.63 11.26
N LEU A 411 13.39 8.91 11.61
CA LEU A 411 14.24 9.61 12.55
C LEU A 411 13.80 9.22 13.96
N SER A 412 14.73 9.21 14.91
CA SER A 412 14.44 9.06 16.35
C SER A 412 13.29 9.98 16.77
N GLY A 413 12.38 9.48 17.59
CA GLY A 413 11.16 10.19 17.96
C GLY A 413 9.99 10.05 16.96
N LYS A 414 10.11 9.24 15.89
CA LYS A 414 9.03 8.95 14.93
C LYS A 414 8.94 7.48 14.52
N TYR A 415 7.72 7.01 14.25
CA TYR A 415 7.44 5.61 13.89
C TYR A 415 6.22 5.43 12.98
N GLY A 416 5.95 4.18 12.57
CA GLY A 416 4.75 3.78 11.84
C GLY A 416 4.80 4.08 10.34
N LYS A 417 3.66 3.92 9.65
CA LYS A 417 3.56 4.13 8.19
C LYS A 417 4.02 5.55 7.82
N ASN A 418 4.90 5.68 6.82
CA ASN A 418 5.53 6.94 6.41
C ASN A 418 6.25 7.71 7.54
N CYS A 419 6.53 7.08 8.69
CA CYS A 419 6.99 7.73 9.92
C CYS A 419 6.07 8.86 10.41
N ALA A 420 4.75 8.71 10.22
CA ALA A 420 3.75 9.73 10.55
C ALA A 420 3.45 9.86 12.06
N LYS A 421 3.68 8.80 12.86
CA LYS A 421 3.47 8.82 14.31
C LYS A 421 4.73 9.34 15.02
N ARG A 422 4.56 9.93 16.21
CA ARG A 422 5.66 10.36 17.09
C ARG A 422 5.78 9.38 18.26
N CYS A 423 7.01 9.06 18.68
CA CYS A 423 7.25 8.30 19.92
C CYS A 423 6.61 9.02 21.11
N ASN A 424 6.20 8.26 22.13
CA ASN A 424 5.65 8.83 23.35
C ASN A 424 6.71 9.68 24.07
N ALA A 425 6.29 10.76 24.73
CA ALA A 425 7.15 11.61 25.53
C ALA A 425 7.83 10.87 26.71
N HIS A 426 7.27 9.74 27.15
CA HIS A 426 7.70 8.97 28.30
C HIS A 426 8.50 7.69 27.94
N CYS A 427 8.93 7.55 26.68
CA CYS A 427 9.95 6.54 26.32
C CYS A 427 11.30 6.97 26.91
N ALA A 428 11.92 6.12 27.74
CA ALA A 428 13.20 6.39 28.35
C ALA A 428 14.34 6.55 27.31
N GLY A 429 15.41 7.24 27.69
CA GLY A 429 16.59 7.46 26.86
C GLY A 429 16.61 8.81 26.14
N ARG A 430 17.62 9.04 25.28
CA ARG A 430 17.79 10.33 24.58
C ARG A 430 16.75 10.50 23.47
N ASN A 431 16.17 11.70 23.37
CA ASN A 431 15.19 12.11 22.35
C ASN A 431 13.96 11.19 22.26
N ASN A 432 13.55 10.60 23.39
CA ASN A 432 12.33 9.81 23.54
C ASN A 432 12.30 8.66 22.53
N SER A 433 13.35 7.85 22.55
CA SER A 433 13.64 6.86 21.51
C SER A 433 12.65 5.70 21.54
N CYS A 434 12.12 5.34 20.38
CA CYS A 434 11.27 4.18 20.19
C CYS A 434 11.57 3.48 18.87
N SER A 435 11.20 2.20 18.80
CA SER A 435 11.17 1.39 17.58
C SER A 435 10.47 2.16 16.46
N HIS A 436 11.21 2.38 15.37
CA HIS A 436 10.70 3.09 14.21
C HIS A 436 9.51 2.36 13.54
N ILE A 437 9.35 1.06 13.76
CA ILE A 437 8.32 0.25 13.12
C ILE A 437 6.97 0.45 13.82
N ASP A 438 6.88 0.10 15.10
CA ASP A 438 5.63 -0.05 15.86
C ASP A 438 5.44 0.96 17.00
N GLY A 439 6.51 1.68 17.38
CA GLY A 439 6.49 2.71 18.42
C GLY A 439 6.86 2.23 19.82
N SER A 440 7.31 0.97 19.97
CA SER A 440 7.74 0.42 21.27
C SER A 440 9.00 1.11 21.82
N CYS A 441 9.02 1.49 23.10
CA CYS A 441 10.13 2.20 23.74
C CYS A 441 11.25 1.21 24.12
N SER A 442 12.39 1.23 23.43
CA SER A 442 13.43 0.19 23.56
C SER A 442 14.12 0.16 24.92
N GLU A 443 14.27 1.31 25.56
CA GLU A 443 14.86 1.46 26.90
C GLU A 443 13.81 1.36 28.03
N GLY A 444 12.55 1.04 27.69
CA GLY A 444 11.40 1.09 28.60
C GLY A 444 10.89 2.51 28.85
N CYS A 445 10.33 2.73 30.04
CA CYS A 445 9.53 3.90 30.40
C CYS A 445 10.10 4.74 31.53
N ASP A 446 9.93 6.06 31.39
CA ASP A 446 10.21 7.03 32.44
C ASP A 446 9.40 6.78 33.74
N PRO A 447 9.84 7.34 34.88
CA PRO A 447 9.19 7.08 36.16
C PRO A 447 7.73 7.50 36.18
N GLY A 448 6.85 6.58 36.56
CA GLY A 448 5.39 6.80 36.55
C GLY A 448 4.64 6.22 35.36
N TYR A 449 5.34 5.62 34.39
CA TYR A 449 4.75 5.08 33.15
C TYR A 449 5.14 3.61 32.88
N GLN A 450 4.29 2.91 32.14
CA GLN A 450 4.42 1.48 31.84
C GLN A 450 3.74 1.05 30.52
N GLY A 451 4.03 -0.19 30.12
CA GLY A 451 3.60 -0.80 28.87
C GLY A 451 4.46 -0.39 27.69
N ASP A 452 4.44 -1.17 26.60
CA ASP A 452 5.43 -1.12 25.51
C ASP A 452 5.62 0.26 24.85
N THR A 453 4.61 1.12 24.92
CA THR A 453 4.62 2.49 24.37
C THR A 453 4.57 3.58 25.44
N CYS A 454 4.74 3.23 26.73
CA CYS A 454 4.72 4.10 27.90
C CYS A 454 3.47 4.99 28.02
N ASN A 455 2.37 4.56 27.41
CA ASN A 455 1.08 5.26 27.33
C ASN A 455 0.33 5.25 28.67
N LYS A 456 0.53 4.22 29.49
CA LYS A 456 -0.22 4.00 30.73
C LYS A 456 0.58 4.53 31.91
N THR A 457 -0.09 5.23 32.83
CA THR A 457 0.49 5.52 34.14
C THR A 457 0.62 4.24 34.98
N CYS A 458 1.42 4.29 36.05
CA CYS A 458 1.42 3.22 37.04
C CYS A 458 0.03 3.01 37.66
N GLY A 459 -0.28 1.77 38.02
CA GLY A 459 -1.45 1.45 38.83
C GLY A 459 -1.19 1.75 40.32
N HIS A 460 -2.26 1.85 41.10
CA HIS A 460 -2.17 1.98 42.56
C HIS A 460 -1.20 0.98 43.18
N GLY A 461 -0.42 1.42 44.15
CA GLY A 461 0.61 0.59 44.79
C GLY A 461 1.91 0.43 43.99
N SER A 462 2.09 1.07 42.82
CA SER A 462 3.32 0.95 42.00
C SER A 462 3.90 2.30 41.54
N TYR A 463 5.22 2.40 41.44
CA TYR A 463 5.95 3.63 41.08
C TYR A 463 7.30 3.39 40.40
N GLY A 464 7.89 4.46 39.87
CA GLY A 464 9.25 4.47 39.30
C GLY A 464 9.31 4.02 37.83
N PHE A 465 10.53 3.83 37.31
CA PHE A 465 10.77 3.35 35.94
C PHE A 465 10.04 2.03 35.70
N ASN A 466 9.33 1.91 34.57
CA ASN A 466 8.48 0.76 34.22
C ASN A 466 7.53 0.32 35.36
N CYS A 467 7.15 1.25 36.26
CA CYS A 467 6.37 0.99 37.47
C CYS A 467 6.90 -0.17 38.36
N SER A 468 8.20 -0.50 38.25
CA SER A 468 8.77 -1.73 38.79
C SER A 468 9.11 -1.69 40.29
N ARG A 469 8.64 -0.68 41.02
CA ARG A 469 8.78 -0.55 42.48
C ARG A 469 7.40 -0.46 43.12
N GLN A 470 7.19 -1.14 44.24
CA GLN A 470 5.92 -1.06 44.98
C GLN A 470 5.95 0.05 46.04
N CYS A 471 4.79 0.66 46.28
CA CYS A 471 4.57 1.59 47.39
C CYS A 471 4.84 0.88 48.73
N ASN A 472 5.20 1.65 49.76
CA ASN A 472 5.44 1.09 51.08
C ASN A 472 4.10 0.73 51.75
N ASN A 473 3.99 -0.48 52.32
CA ASN A 473 2.83 -0.93 53.10
C ASN A 473 2.52 -0.09 54.35
N HIS A 474 3.40 0.88 54.69
CA HIS A 474 3.20 1.89 55.75
C HIS A 474 2.83 3.29 55.22
N CYS A 475 2.52 3.43 53.93
CA CYS A 475 1.74 4.57 53.43
C CYS A 475 0.32 4.49 54.01
N GLY A 476 -0.12 5.56 54.68
CA GLY A 476 -1.46 5.64 55.27
C GLY A 476 -2.55 5.98 54.26
N GLY A 477 -3.81 5.97 54.73
CA GLY A 477 -5.00 6.05 53.88
C GLY A 477 -5.59 4.66 53.59
N SER A 478 -6.78 4.60 53.00
CA SER A 478 -7.46 3.34 52.67
C SER A 478 -6.67 2.49 51.68
N ASP A 479 -6.10 3.15 50.66
CA ASP A 479 -5.58 2.49 49.46
C ASP A 479 -4.05 2.29 49.51
N LYS A 480 -3.40 2.78 50.57
CA LYS A 480 -1.94 2.81 50.78
C LYS A 480 -1.15 3.44 49.62
N ASP A 481 -1.79 4.38 48.93
CA ASP A 481 -1.34 4.91 47.65
C ASP A 481 -0.15 5.87 47.77
N CYS A 482 0.73 5.83 46.78
CA CYS A 482 1.91 6.69 46.69
C CYS A 482 2.00 7.38 45.33
N ASP A 483 2.85 8.41 45.26
CA ASP A 483 3.20 9.10 44.02
C ASP A 483 3.82 8.11 43.02
N HIS A 484 3.22 7.98 41.83
CA HIS A 484 3.65 7.00 40.82
C HIS A 484 5.02 7.31 40.21
N ILE A 485 5.49 8.56 40.27
CA ILE A 485 6.79 8.96 39.73
C ILE A 485 7.89 8.61 40.74
N ASN A 486 7.75 9.11 41.97
CA ASN A 486 8.82 9.14 42.97
C ASN A 486 8.59 8.21 44.17
N GLY A 487 7.38 7.72 44.44
CA GLY A 487 7.06 6.79 45.52
C GLY A 487 6.76 7.42 46.89
N THR A 488 6.43 8.71 46.95
CA THR A 488 6.05 9.42 48.19
C THR A 488 4.62 9.07 48.61
N CYS A 489 4.41 8.69 49.87
CA CYS A 489 3.08 8.34 50.40
C CYS A 489 2.19 9.59 50.47
N LYS A 490 1.14 9.66 49.64
CA LYS A 490 0.33 10.89 49.43
C LYS A 490 -0.36 11.37 50.72
N ALA A 491 -0.93 10.44 51.47
CA ALA A 491 -1.63 10.72 52.72
C ALA A 491 -0.74 10.66 53.97
N GLY A 492 0.60 10.64 53.81
CA GLY A 492 1.59 10.47 54.90
C GLY A 492 1.69 9.03 55.44
N CYS A 493 2.35 8.86 56.58
CA CYS A 493 2.68 7.54 57.14
C CYS A 493 1.68 6.97 58.15
N ASP A 494 1.63 5.65 58.27
CA ASP A 494 1.04 4.94 59.41
C ASP A 494 1.72 5.34 60.74
N GLN A 495 1.02 5.15 61.85
CA GLN A 495 1.55 5.44 63.19
C GLN A 495 2.83 4.64 63.47
N GLY A 496 3.83 5.30 64.06
CA GLY A 496 5.14 4.70 64.34
C GLY A 496 6.12 4.70 63.16
N TYR A 497 5.75 5.28 62.00
CA TYR A 497 6.62 5.45 60.83
C TYR A 497 6.67 6.92 60.38
N HIS A 498 7.77 7.32 59.73
CA HIS A 498 7.96 8.69 59.23
C HIS A 498 8.81 8.79 57.95
N GLY A 499 8.82 10.00 57.40
CA GLY A 499 9.54 10.38 56.17
C GLY A 499 8.71 10.14 54.92
N HIS A 500 9.03 10.81 53.81
CA HIS A 500 8.21 10.83 52.59
C HIS A 500 7.80 9.44 52.02
N LYS A 501 8.59 8.40 52.30
CA LYS A 501 8.31 7.01 51.89
C LYS A 501 8.01 6.05 53.05
N CYS A 502 7.86 6.55 54.27
CA CYS A 502 7.52 5.80 55.48
C CYS A 502 8.45 4.61 55.79
N LEU A 503 9.70 4.67 55.33
CA LEU A 503 10.71 3.62 55.53
C LEU A 503 11.28 3.64 56.95
N ASN A 504 11.27 4.79 57.61
CA ASN A 504 11.90 4.99 58.90
C ASN A 504 10.89 4.76 60.03
N LYS A 505 11.23 3.92 61.01
CA LYS A 505 10.47 3.81 62.26
C LYS A 505 10.73 5.02 63.15
N CYS A 506 9.71 5.44 63.91
CA CYS A 506 9.88 6.42 64.97
C CYS A 506 10.82 5.91 66.08
N SER A 507 11.51 6.82 66.77
CA SER A 507 12.50 6.42 67.79
C SER A 507 11.84 5.71 68.97
N ASN A 508 12.51 4.66 69.48
CA ASN A 508 12.11 4.01 70.72
C ASN A 508 12.36 4.88 71.97
N THR A 509 13.09 6.00 71.83
CA THR A 509 13.36 6.99 72.88
C THR A 509 12.31 8.08 73.01
N CYS A 510 11.31 8.17 72.11
CA CYS A 510 10.13 9.02 72.33
C CYS A 510 9.35 8.54 73.58
N VAL A 511 8.67 9.47 74.28
CA VAL A 511 7.96 9.17 75.55
C VAL A 511 6.77 8.21 75.39
N ARG A 512 5.94 8.39 74.35
CA ARG A 512 4.68 7.64 74.16
C ARG A 512 4.83 6.13 74.07
N LYS A 513 3.82 5.39 74.57
CA LYS A 513 3.73 3.92 74.48
C LYS A 513 3.68 3.40 73.04
N ASP A 514 3.03 4.14 72.12
CA ASP A 514 2.93 3.83 70.68
C ASP A 514 4.15 4.31 69.87
N LYS A 515 5.07 5.05 70.50
CA LYS A 515 6.24 5.71 69.86
C LYS A 515 5.86 6.70 68.75
N ALA A 516 4.69 7.34 68.80
CA ALA A 516 4.29 8.26 67.74
C ALA A 516 5.27 9.46 67.59
N CYS A 517 5.64 9.71 66.34
CA CYS A 517 6.45 10.84 65.90
C CYS A 517 5.80 11.52 64.69
N GLU A 518 6.23 12.74 64.39
CA GLU A 518 5.71 13.55 63.30
C GLU A 518 5.98 12.91 61.92
N ARG A 519 4.94 12.85 61.08
CA ARG A 519 4.83 11.89 59.95
C ARG A 519 5.86 12.12 58.84
N PHE A 520 6.48 13.29 58.73
CA PHE A 520 7.53 13.58 57.76
C PHE A 520 8.88 13.84 58.44
N GLY A 521 8.96 14.78 59.36
CA GLY A 521 10.18 15.18 60.05
C GLY A 521 10.64 14.24 61.17
N GLY A 522 9.79 13.32 61.65
CA GLY A 522 10.13 12.31 62.64
C GLY A 522 10.32 12.83 64.07
N LYS A 523 9.94 14.09 64.36
CA LYS A 523 10.04 14.68 65.71
C LYS A 523 9.13 13.94 66.71
N CYS A 524 9.63 13.60 67.90
CA CYS A 524 8.83 12.96 68.94
C CYS A 524 7.76 13.94 69.46
N ILE A 525 6.48 13.54 69.45
CA ILE A 525 5.34 14.45 69.72
C ILE A 525 5.30 14.90 71.19
N GLU A 526 5.63 14.00 72.12
CA GLU A 526 5.63 14.24 73.57
C GLU A 526 7.06 14.25 74.15
N GLY A 527 8.05 14.65 73.35
CA GLY A 527 9.45 14.75 73.77
C GLY A 527 10.15 13.41 74.03
N CYS A 528 11.19 13.47 74.85
CA CYS A 528 12.21 12.44 75.03
C CYS A 528 12.14 11.73 76.38
N LYS A 529 12.52 10.45 76.40
CA LYS A 529 12.84 9.74 77.63
C LYS A 529 14.08 10.36 78.29
N ALA A 530 14.14 10.31 79.62
CA ALA A 530 15.25 10.85 80.39
C ALA A 530 16.60 10.29 79.92
N GLY A 531 17.60 11.16 79.84
CA GLY A 531 18.92 10.83 79.28
C GLY A 531 19.05 11.01 77.76
N TYR A 532 18.00 11.46 77.05
CA TYR A 532 18.02 11.71 75.60
C TYR A 532 17.54 13.12 75.24
N PHE A 533 18.06 13.69 74.13
CA PHE A 533 17.69 15.03 73.64
C PHE A 533 17.71 15.19 72.10
N GLY A 534 17.18 16.33 71.64
CA GLY A 534 16.99 16.73 70.25
C GLY A 534 15.67 16.20 69.68
N ASP A 535 15.19 16.76 68.57
CA ASP A 535 13.82 16.52 68.05
C ASP A 535 13.44 15.04 67.90
N ARG A 536 14.39 14.18 67.54
CA ARG A 536 14.19 12.73 67.36
C ARG A 536 14.65 11.88 68.56
N CYS A 537 15.11 12.52 69.63
CA CYS A 537 15.61 11.91 70.86
C CYS A 537 16.75 10.91 70.65
N LEU A 538 17.60 11.14 69.64
CA LEU A 538 18.70 10.24 69.26
C LEU A 538 20.03 10.56 69.95
N ASN A 539 20.16 11.74 70.57
CA ASN A 539 21.40 12.16 71.23
C ASN A 539 21.32 11.84 72.73
N ASN A 540 22.38 11.28 73.29
CA ASN A 540 22.46 11.01 74.72
C ASN A 540 22.87 12.28 75.49
N CYS A 541 22.21 12.57 76.61
CA CYS A 541 22.67 13.60 77.55
C CYS A 541 24.11 13.30 78.01
N SER A 542 24.91 14.36 78.22
CA SER A 542 26.29 14.22 78.63
C SER A 542 26.41 13.56 80.00
N ARG A 543 27.24 12.51 80.12
CA ARG A 543 27.53 11.84 81.40
C ARG A 543 28.16 12.78 82.44
N ASN A 544 28.62 13.95 82.02
CA ASN A 544 29.26 14.97 82.85
C ASN A 544 28.27 16.01 83.41
N CYS A 545 26.99 16.00 82.99
CA CYS A 545 25.94 16.76 83.67
C CYS A 545 25.90 16.38 85.16
N ALA A 546 25.78 17.38 86.04
CA ALA A 546 25.55 17.17 87.47
C ALA A 546 24.13 16.62 87.74
N GLY A 547 23.92 16.11 88.96
CA GLY A 547 22.67 15.49 89.38
C GLY A 547 22.54 14.00 89.01
N GLN A 548 21.40 13.41 89.37
CA GLN A 548 21.09 11.99 89.11
C GLN A 548 20.72 11.76 87.63
N ASN A 549 21.03 10.57 87.11
CA ASN A 549 20.68 10.10 85.75
C ASN A 549 21.11 11.01 84.59
N ASN A 550 22.02 11.97 84.82
CA ASN A 550 22.57 12.89 83.82
C ASN A 550 21.48 13.67 83.05
N VAL A 551 20.45 14.17 83.74
CA VAL A 551 19.32 14.86 83.10
C VAL A 551 19.77 16.16 82.42
N CYS A 552 19.43 16.30 81.13
CA CYS A 552 19.66 17.49 80.33
C CYS A 552 18.34 17.99 79.70
N ASN A 553 18.33 19.23 79.20
CA ASN A 553 17.25 19.82 78.43
C ASN A 553 16.95 18.96 77.19
N GLN A 554 15.68 18.58 76.99
CA GLN A 554 15.29 17.62 75.95
C GLN A 554 15.39 18.16 74.52
N GLU A 555 15.45 19.48 74.31
CA GLU A 555 15.64 20.05 72.97
C GLU A 555 17.11 20.40 72.73
N THR A 556 17.73 21.18 73.62
CA THR A 556 19.09 21.71 73.41
C THR A 556 20.20 20.73 73.82
N GLY A 557 19.93 19.84 74.77
CA GLY A 557 20.92 18.96 75.39
C GLY A 557 21.73 19.59 76.52
N ALA A 558 21.39 20.80 76.96
CA ALA A 558 22.11 21.50 78.02
C ALA A 558 21.91 20.87 79.41
N CYS A 559 22.95 20.81 80.23
CA CYS A 559 22.92 20.22 81.56
C CYS A 559 22.26 21.16 82.58
N ASN A 560 20.98 20.94 82.88
CA ASN A 560 20.15 21.84 83.72
C ASN A 560 20.71 22.11 85.13
N ALA A 561 21.56 21.22 85.66
CA ALA A 561 22.18 21.35 86.99
C ALA A 561 23.68 21.74 86.93
N GLY A 562 24.20 22.13 85.75
CA GLY A 562 25.62 22.41 85.54
C GLY A 562 26.49 21.15 85.39
N CYS A 563 27.79 21.33 85.58
CA CYS A 563 28.83 20.35 85.25
C CYS A 563 29.59 19.80 86.45
N LYS A 564 29.84 18.48 86.42
CA LYS A 564 30.76 17.79 87.33
C LYS A 564 32.19 18.38 87.25
N PRO A 565 33.01 18.27 88.30
CA PRO A 565 34.36 18.82 88.34
C PRO A 565 35.22 18.46 87.12
N GLY A 566 36.02 19.42 86.63
CA GLY A 566 36.86 19.24 85.45
C GLY A 566 36.19 19.56 84.11
N HIS A 567 34.89 19.84 84.11
CA HIS A 567 34.08 20.06 82.91
C HIS A 567 33.31 21.40 82.92
N THR A 568 33.06 21.93 81.72
CA THR A 568 32.35 23.20 81.50
C THR A 568 31.70 23.25 80.11
N GLY A 569 31.07 24.38 79.77
CA GLY A 569 30.19 24.54 78.61
C GLY A 569 28.82 23.93 78.84
N ASP A 570 27.80 24.37 78.09
CA ASP A 570 26.38 24.03 78.34
C ASP A 570 26.09 22.52 78.40
N LYS A 571 26.92 21.71 77.74
CA LYS A 571 26.80 20.24 77.67
C LYS A 571 27.85 19.50 78.49
N CYS A 572 28.70 20.20 79.24
CA CYS A 572 29.75 19.62 80.08
C CYS A 572 30.70 18.66 79.34
N ASP A 573 30.81 18.81 78.03
CA ASP A 573 31.65 18.03 77.12
C ASP A 573 33.07 18.60 77.04
N GLN A 574 33.20 19.92 77.22
CA GLN A 574 34.50 20.60 77.31
C GLN A 574 35.19 20.29 78.64
N LYS A 575 36.53 20.23 78.62
CA LYS A 575 37.37 20.23 79.83
C LYS A 575 37.66 21.67 80.27
N CYS A 576 38.06 21.87 81.52
CA CYS A 576 38.56 23.18 81.94
C CYS A 576 39.75 23.63 81.10
N ILE A 577 39.75 24.91 80.75
CA ILE A 577 40.89 25.61 80.16
C ILE A 577 42.02 25.65 81.21
N SER A 578 43.27 25.48 80.78
CA SER A 578 44.47 25.59 81.63
C SER A 578 44.42 26.87 82.47
N GLY A 579 44.70 26.75 83.76
CA GLY A 579 44.53 27.84 84.73
C GLY A 579 43.18 27.82 85.48
N LYS A 580 42.24 26.92 85.16
CA LYS A 580 40.96 26.75 85.89
C LYS A 580 40.63 25.29 86.24
N TYR A 581 39.84 25.12 87.32
CA TYR A 581 39.46 23.82 87.85
C TYR A 581 38.10 23.80 88.59
N GLY A 582 37.65 22.60 88.98
CA GLY A 582 36.47 22.38 89.82
C GLY A 582 35.14 22.36 89.04
N GLU A 583 34.02 22.45 89.75
CA GLU A 583 32.67 22.46 89.16
C GLU A 583 32.46 23.66 88.24
N ASN A 584 31.91 23.42 87.06
CA ASN A 584 31.82 24.37 85.93
C ASN A 584 33.16 25.05 85.55
N CYS A 585 34.29 24.56 86.06
CA CYS A 585 35.60 25.21 86.00
C CYS A 585 35.66 26.60 86.66
N SER A 586 34.96 26.75 87.80
CA SER A 586 34.77 28.04 88.48
C SER A 586 35.97 28.53 89.29
N LYS A 587 36.92 27.66 89.65
CA LYS A 587 38.10 27.99 90.47
C LYS A 587 39.34 28.20 89.57
N SER A 588 40.34 28.94 90.05
CA SER A 588 41.56 29.25 89.28
C SER A 588 42.82 28.67 89.94
N CYS A 589 43.77 28.20 89.13
CA CYS A 589 45.07 27.69 89.57
C CYS A 589 45.90 28.77 90.27
N SER A 590 46.82 28.36 91.15
CA SER A 590 47.74 29.30 91.81
C SER A 590 48.75 29.91 90.84
N ALA A 591 49.08 31.18 91.04
CA ALA A 591 50.12 31.90 90.29
C ALA A 591 51.56 31.42 90.60
N HIS A 592 51.72 30.39 91.42
CA HIS A 592 53.00 29.81 91.83
C HIS A 592 53.11 28.30 91.54
N CYS A 593 52.17 27.72 90.79
CA CYS A 593 52.34 26.41 90.17
C CYS A 593 53.48 26.51 89.13
N ALA A 594 54.56 25.76 89.33
CA ALA A 594 55.71 25.77 88.42
C ALA A 594 55.31 25.31 87.00
N GLY A 595 55.99 25.87 86.00
CA GLY A 595 55.79 25.53 84.59
C GLY A 595 55.27 26.71 83.76
N ARG A 596 54.71 26.44 82.57
CA ARG A 596 54.11 27.47 81.72
C ARG A 596 52.63 27.66 82.07
N ASN A 597 52.19 28.92 82.10
CA ASN A 597 50.79 29.33 82.28
C ASN A 597 50.10 28.76 83.54
N ASN A 598 50.85 28.65 84.66
CA ASN A 598 50.30 28.34 85.99
C ASN A 598 49.45 27.05 86.01
N SER A 599 49.94 26.01 85.34
CA SER A 599 49.18 24.80 85.05
C SER A 599 48.88 23.97 86.31
N CYS A 600 47.62 23.64 86.51
CA CYS A 600 47.16 22.75 87.57
C CYS A 600 46.09 21.77 87.07
N SER A 601 45.82 20.73 87.84
CA SER A 601 44.78 19.73 87.59
C SER A 601 43.40 20.39 87.47
N HIS A 602 42.80 20.26 86.29
CA HIS A 602 41.44 20.71 85.98
C HIS A 602 40.34 20.20 86.94
N ILE A 603 40.57 19.11 87.69
CA ILE A 603 39.56 18.54 88.58
C ILE A 603 39.61 19.20 89.96
N ASP A 604 40.79 19.24 90.58
CA ASP A 604 40.97 19.53 92.01
C ASP A 604 41.93 20.70 92.34
N GLY A 605 42.68 21.19 91.34
CA GLY A 605 43.55 22.38 91.47
C GLY A 605 45.02 22.09 91.79
N SER A 606 45.44 20.83 91.83
CA SER A 606 46.81 20.42 92.19
C SER A 606 47.87 20.79 91.13
N CYS A 607 49.01 21.35 91.52
CA CYS A 607 50.11 21.77 90.63
C CYS A 607 51.02 20.56 90.29
N SER A 608 50.98 20.03 89.06
CA SER A 608 51.68 18.77 88.70
C SER A 608 53.21 18.86 88.77
N GLU A 609 53.79 20.00 88.39
CA GLU A 609 55.25 20.19 88.36
C GLU A 609 55.81 20.63 89.74
N GLY A 610 54.95 20.84 90.74
CA GLY A 610 55.27 21.47 92.02
C GLY A 610 55.25 22.99 91.95
N CYS A 611 56.09 23.64 92.77
CA CYS A 611 56.00 25.07 93.06
C CYS A 611 57.24 25.88 92.68
N ASP A 612 57.02 27.16 92.37
CA ASP A 612 58.07 28.13 92.10
C ASP A 612 58.99 28.40 93.32
N PRO A 613 60.21 28.93 93.10
CA PRO A 613 61.13 29.27 94.18
C PRO A 613 60.52 30.22 95.23
N GLY A 614 60.55 29.79 96.48
CA GLY A 614 59.93 30.51 97.59
C GLY A 614 58.52 30.04 97.98
N TYR A 615 57.95 29.02 97.31
CA TYR A 615 56.60 28.50 97.54
C TYR A 615 56.52 26.97 97.74
N THR A 616 55.43 26.48 98.36
CA THR A 616 55.22 25.07 98.75
C THR A 616 53.74 24.66 98.90
N GLY A 617 53.50 23.35 99.02
CA GLY A 617 52.19 22.69 99.13
C GLY A 617 51.54 22.36 97.78
N ASP A 618 50.56 21.46 97.76
CA ASP A 618 50.01 20.87 96.52
C ASP A 618 49.32 21.86 95.57
N THR A 619 48.96 23.04 96.07
CA THR A 619 48.41 24.16 95.30
C THR A 619 49.33 25.40 95.32
N CYS A 620 50.56 25.29 95.81
CA CYS A 620 51.61 26.31 95.85
C CYS A 620 51.27 27.67 96.49
N ASN A 621 50.15 27.76 97.22
CA ASN A 621 49.67 28.98 97.85
C ASN A 621 50.34 29.31 99.21
N LYS A 622 51.39 28.58 99.62
CA LYS A 622 52.16 28.83 100.85
C LYS A 622 53.57 29.26 100.52
N THR A 623 54.12 30.23 101.24
CA THR A 623 55.54 30.61 101.15
C THR A 623 56.43 29.63 101.93
N CYS A 624 57.73 29.62 101.62
CA CYS A 624 58.73 28.87 102.38
C CYS A 624 58.91 29.40 103.82
N ASP A 625 59.16 28.48 104.75
CA ASP A 625 59.41 28.76 106.16
C ASP A 625 60.80 29.40 106.40
N LEU A 626 60.93 30.09 107.53
CA LEU A 626 62.17 30.80 107.92
C LEU A 626 63.39 29.85 107.94
N GLY A 627 64.53 30.36 107.47
CA GLY A 627 65.76 29.57 107.31
C GLY A 627 65.84 28.76 106.01
N SER A 628 64.76 28.67 105.23
CA SER A 628 64.71 27.97 103.94
C SER A 628 64.50 28.91 102.74
N TYR A 629 64.98 28.52 101.56
CA TYR A 629 64.80 29.27 100.32
C TYR A 629 64.87 28.42 99.04
N GLY A 630 64.52 29.03 97.91
CA GLY A 630 64.68 28.45 96.57
C GLY A 630 63.53 27.53 96.17
N SER A 631 63.72 26.76 95.09
CA SER A 631 62.71 25.83 94.58
C SER A 631 62.32 24.80 95.64
N ARG A 632 61.00 24.63 95.85
CA ARG A 632 60.40 23.74 96.87
C ARG A 632 61.06 23.88 98.26
N CYS A 633 61.50 25.10 98.61
CA CYS A 633 62.17 25.43 99.88
C CYS A 633 63.43 24.59 100.19
N SER A 634 64.07 24.01 99.18
CA SER A 634 65.07 22.95 99.37
C SER A 634 66.48 23.44 99.76
N SER A 635 66.75 24.75 99.71
CA SER A 635 68.03 25.35 100.14
C SER A 635 67.92 25.93 101.54
N ARG A 636 68.99 25.88 102.34
CA ARG A 636 69.06 26.52 103.67
C ARG A 636 69.92 27.77 103.67
N CYS A 637 69.56 28.75 104.51
CA CYS A 637 70.33 29.98 104.71
C CYS A 637 71.77 29.70 105.21
N SER A 638 72.67 30.68 105.02
CA SER A 638 74.07 30.57 105.43
C SER A 638 74.22 30.86 106.93
N ASN A 639 74.89 29.98 107.68
CA ASN A 639 75.18 30.15 109.12
C ASN A 639 76.18 31.29 109.45
N HIS A 640 76.42 32.18 108.48
CA HIS A 640 77.24 33.39 108.60
C HIS A 640 76.46 34.66 108.23
N CYS A 641 75.17 34.53 107.91
CA CYS A 641 74.25 35.66 107.79
C CYS A 641 74.12 36.35 109.16
N GLY A 642 74.37 37.65 109.20
CA GLY A 642 74.03 38.47 110.37
C GLY A 642 72.51 38.53 110.60
N GLY A 643 72.13 38.91 111.82
CA GLY A 643 70.75 38.93 112.29
C GLY A 643 70.41 37.72 113.17
N PRO A 644 69.24 37.72 113.84
CA PRO A 644 68.71 36.51 114.47
C PRO A 644 68.41 35.43 113.42
N ASP A 645 68.47 34.17 113.83
CA ASP A 645 68.10 32.97 113.06
C ASP A 645 68.77 32.80 111.68
N ASN A 646 69.89 33.49 111.43
CA ASN A 646 70.62 33.51 110.15
C ASN A 646 69.72 33.87 108.95
N ALA A 647 68.74 34.75 109.15
CA ALA A 647 67.64 34.95 108.22
C ALA A 647 68.08 35.42 106.80
N CYS A 648 67.61 34.71 105.78
CA CYS A 648 67.86 35.03 104.38
C CYS A 648 66.56 35.16 103.56
N HIS A 649 66.66 35.70 102.35
CA HIS A 649 65.50 35.93 101.47
C HIS A 649 65.00 34.62 100.83
N HIS A 650 63.74 34.24 101.09
CA HIS A 650 63.13 32.95 100.73
C HIS A 650 63.16 32.57 99.22
N VAL A 651 63.39 33.52 98.32
CA VAL A 651 63.60 33.22 96.88
C VAL A 651 65.08 33.04 96.53
N THR A 652 65.98 33.84 97.09
CA THR A 652 67.35 34.05 96.57
C THR A 652 68.48 33.59 97.50
N GLY A 653 68.21 33.45 98.80
CA GLY A 653 69.20 33.08 99.81
C GLY A 653 70.17 34.19 100.22
N THR A 654 69.86 35.45 99.90
CA THR A 654 70.66 36.62 100.31
C THR A 654 70.49 36.85 101.81
N CYS A 655 71.60 36.99 102.55
CA CYS A 655 71.58 37.36 103.97
C CYS A 655 71.03 38.79 104.12
N LYS A 656 70.03 39.01 104.98
CA LYS A 656 69.39 40.33 105.10
C LYS A 656 70.29 41.34 105.82
N ASP A 657 70.84 40.99 106.98
CA ASP A 657 71.54 41.93 107.85
C ASP A 657 73.07 41.92 107.66
N GLY A 658 73.53 41.51 106.47
CA GLY A 658 74.93 41.36 106.10
C GLY A 658 75.58 40.10 106.69
N CYS A 659 76.89 40.18 107.01
CA CYS A 659 77.69 39.04 107.50
C CYS A 659 78.17 39.19 108.94
N HIS A 660 78.39 38.06 109.61
CA HIS A 660 79.22 37.98 110.82
C HIS A 660 80.69 38.38 110.55
N GLN A 661 81.44 38.70 111.61
CA GLN A 661 82.82 39.16 111.51
C GLN A 661 83.75 38.12 110.86
N GLY A 662 84.78 38.59 110.16
CA GLY A 662 85.72 37.74 109.42
C GLY A 662 85.19 37.17 108.11
N HIS A 663 83.90 37.40 107.77
CA HIS A 663 83.24 36.93 106.56
C HIS A 663 82.66 38.10 105.73
N HIS A 664 82.60 37.95 104.39
CA HIS A 664 82.09 39.00 103.50
C HIS A 664 81.29 38.47 102.28
N GLY A 665 80.56 39.38 101.63
CA GLY A 665 79.77 39.15 100.41
C GLY A 665 78.32 38.69 100.65
N HIS A 666 77.44 38.80 99.65
CA HIS A 666 75.97 38.71 99.80
C HIS A 666 75.39 37.39 100.39
N LYS A 667 76.17 36.31 100.49
CA LYS A 667 75.83 35.05 101.19
C LYS A 667 76.81 34.66 102.30
N CYS A 668 77.75 35.55 102.62
CA CYS A 668 78.71 35.45 103.73
C CYS A 668 79.62 34.21 103.71
N LEU A 669 79.93 33.72 102.50
CA LEU A 669 80.74 32.52 102.27
C LEU A 669 82.25 32.79 102.20
N ASN A 670 82.65 34.03 101.90
CA ASN A 670 84.07 34.41 101.71
C ASN A 670 84.68 34.89 103.04
N LYS A 671 86.00 34.71 103.22
CA LYS A 671 86.74 35.06 104.45
C LYS A 671 87.71 36.24 104.23
N CYS A 672 87.93 37.01 105.29
CA CYS A 672 88.89 38.14 105.31
C CYS A 672 90.37 37.71 105.19
N SER A 673 91.20 38.60 104.65
CA SER A 673 92.65 38.40 104.49
C SER A 673 93.38 38.25 105.83
N ASN A 674 94.42 37.41 105.88
CA ASN A 674 95.21 37.16 107.09
C ASN A 674 96.37 38.15 107.30
N THR A 675 96.70 38.98 106.31
CA THR A 675 97.79 39.97 106.32
C THR A 675 97.39 41.37 106.80
N CYS A 676 96.10 41.66 106.98
CA CYS A 676 95.65 42.88 107.67
C CYS A 676 96.30 42.97 109.07
N VAL A 677 96.59 44.18 109.58
CA VAL A 677 97.31 44.39 110.86
C VAL A 677 96.67 43.67 112.05
N ARG A 678 95.37 43.83 112.22
CA ARG A 678 94.65 43.51 113.47
C ARG A 678 94.58 42.01 113.76
N LYS A 679 94.66 41.62 115.04
CA LYS A 679 94.69 40.21 115.50
C LYS A 679 93.45 39.39 115.11
N ASP A 680 92.30 40.06 114.89
CA ASP A 680 91.01 39.48 114.50
C ASP A 680 90.76 39.46 112.97
N LYS A 681 91.69 39.99 112.16
CA LYS A 681 91.62 40.00 110.68
C LYS A 681 90.36 40.70 110.12
N ALA A 682 89.89 41.76 110.78
CA ALA A 682 88.70 42.50 110.35
C ALA A 682 88.86 43.10 108.94
N CYS A 683 87.87 42.85 108.08
CA CYS A 683 87.76 43.41 106.74
C CYS A 683 86.34 43.90 106.42
N GLU A 684 86.21 44.72 105.38
CA GLU A 684 84.96 45.34 104.95
C GLU A 684 83.92 44.30 104.48
N ARG A 685 82.67 44.40 104.98
CA ARG A 685 81.62 43.34 104.94
C ARG A 685 81.17 42.94 103.51
N PHE A 686 81.48 43.71 102.48
CA PHE A 686 81.19 43.35 101.09
C PHE A 686 82.49 43.23 100.25
N GLY A 687 83.28 44.30 100.16
CA GLY A 687 84.48 44.38 99.33
C GLY A 687 85.75 43.74 99.91
N GLY A 688 85.77 43.37 101.19
CA GLY A 688 86.88 42.62 101.81
C GLY A 688 88.19 43.41 101.99
N LYS A 689 88.15 44.74 101.93
CA LYS A 689 89.31 45.64 102.20
C LYS A 689 89.75 45.55 103.67
N CYS A 690 91.06 45.57 103.94
CA CYS A 690 91.61 45.62 105.30
C CYS A 690 91.33 46.99 105.94
N ILE A 691 90.86 47.03 107.19
CA ILE A 691 90.38 48.26 107.83
C ILE A 691 91.53 49.11 108.41
N GLU A 692 92.53 48.48 109.03
CA GLU A 692 93.63 49.14 109.75
C GLU A 692 94.99 48.95 109.05
N GLY A 693 95.00 48.97 107.72
CA GLY A 693 96.22 48.84 106.92
C GLY A 693 96.89 47.45 107.02
N CYS A 694 98.20 47.43 106.74
CA CYS A 694 98.96 46.22 106.44
C CYS A 694 100.09 45.94 107.43
N LYS A 695 100.35 44.65 107.67
CA LYS A 695 101.50 44.23 108.48
C LYS A 695 102.80 44.71 107.82
N ALA A 696 103.79 45.09 108.63
CA ALA A 696 105.09 45.54 108.13
C ALA A 696 105.67 44.54 107.11
N GLY A 697 106.17 45.05 105.99
CA GLY A 697 106.56 44.24 104.83
C GLY A 697 105.43 43.94 103.83
N TYR A 698 104.21 44.44 104.03
CA TYR A 698 103.07 44.30 103.11
C TYR A 698 102.41 45.64 102.75
N PHE A 699 101.80 45.75 101.57
CA PHE A 699 101.10 46.95 101.10
C PHE A 699 99.82 46.69 100.29
N GLY A 700 98.99 47.72 100.13
CA GLY A 700 97.77 47.77 99.31
C GLY A 700 96.48 47.29 100.00
N ASP A 701 95.31 47.62 99.42
CA ASP A 701 93.97 47.51 100.04
C ASP A 701 93.59 46.18 100.75
N ARG A 702 94.11 45.04 100.30
CA ARG A 702 93.88 43.72 100.94
C ARG A 702 95.15 43.11 101.56
N CYS A 703 96.23 43.90 101.58
CA CYS A 703 97.55 43.58 102.10
C CYS A 703 98.19 42.32 101.49
N LEU A 704 97.98 42.12 100.19
CA LEU A 704 98.41 40.91 99.47
C LEU A 704 99.78 41.06 98.78
N ASN A 705 100.34 42.28 98.74
CA ASN A 705 101.60 42.60 98.08
C ASN A 705 102.72 42.79 99.14
N ASN A 706 103.98 42.53 98.78
CA ASN A 706 105.13 42.62 99.70
C ASN A 706 106.01 43.85 99.41
N CYS A 707 106.69 44.39 100.43
CA CYS A 707 107.75 45.38 100.28
C CYS A 707 109.00 44.82 99.56
N SER A 708 109.70 45.69 98.84
CA SER A 708 110.99 45.39 98.19
C SER A 708 112.08 45.08 99.21
N ARG A 709 113.02 44.20 98.86
CA ARG A 709 114.13 43.76 99.74
C ARG A 709 115.37 44.65 99.71
N ASN A 710 115.36 45.70 98.89
CA ASN A 710 116.51 46.57 98.65
C ASN A 710 116.35 47.97 99.30
N CYS A 711 115.29 48.16 100.07
CA CYS A 711 115.11 49.36 100.89
C CYS A 711 116.23 49.43 101.94
N ALA A 712 116.87 50.61 102.08
CA ALA A 712 117.99 50.77 103.00
C ALA A 712 117.58 50.58 104.47
N GLY A 713 118.46 49.94 105.25
CA GLY A 713 118.25 49.76 106.70
C GLY A 713 117.44 48.51 107.09
N GLN A 714 117.11 48.39 108.38
CA GLN A 714 116.58 47.13 108.92
C GLN A 714 115.10 46.89 108.56
N ASN A 715 114.79 45.64 108.21
CA ASN A 715 113.45 45.08 107.98
C ASN A 715 112.68 45.58 106.74
N ASN A 716 113.36 46.11 105.71
CA ASN A 716 112.79 46.32 104.38
C ASN A 716 111.49 47.16 104.39
N VAL A 717 111.46 48.22 105.20
CA VAL A 717 110.25 48.98 105.48
C VAL A 717 109.88 49.85 104.28
N CYS A 718 108.62 49.74 103.87
CA CYS A 718 108.06 50.51 102.77
C CYS A 718 106.66 51.03 103.09
N ASN A 719 106.28 52.11 102.42
CA ASN A 719 104.99 52.77 102.51
C ASN A 719 103.82 51.80 102.21
N GLN A 720 102.89 51.66 103.15
CA GLN A 720 101.83 50.63 103.12
C GLN A 720 100.76 50.82 102.03
N GLU A 721 100.72 51.96 101.35
CA GLU A 721 99.80 52.20 100.22
C GLU A 721 100.50 52.06 98.87
N THR A 722 101.74 52.53 98.75
CA THR A 722 102.46 52.69 97.47
C THR A 722 103.62 51.72 97.24
N GLY A 723 104.16 51.10 98.29
CA GLY A 723 105.30 50.18 98.22
C GLY A 723 106.69 50.84 98.17
N ALA A 724 106.78 52.16 98.27
CA ALA A 724 108.04 52.91 98.22
C ALA A 724 108.88 52.76 99.50
N CYS A 725 110.21 52.65 99.36
CA CYS A 725 111.17 52.43 100.44
C CYS A 725 111.42 53.72 101.26
N ASP A 726 110.99 53.74 102.52
CA ASP A 726 110.91 54.98 103.31
C ASP A 726 112.29 55.60 103.65
N ALA A 727 113.35 54.79 103.70
CA ALA A 727 114.72 55.21 103.99
C ALA A 727 115.64 55.28 102.74
N GLY A 728 115.08 55.17 101.53
CA GLY A 728 115.85 55.09 100.29
C GLY A 728 116.39 53.68 100.01
N CYS A 729 117.47 53.58 99.23
CA CYS A 729 117.96 52.32 98.65
C CYS A 729 119.37 51.96 99.13
N GLU A 730 119.62 50.66 99.30
CA GLU A 730 120.98 50.14 99.55
C GLU A 730 121.95 50.53 98.41
N PRO A 731 123.26 50.67 98.68
CA PRO A 731 124.26 51.07 97.68
C PRO A 731 124.26 50.12 96.48
N GLY A 732 124.05 50.70 95.29
CA GLY A 732 123.89 49.94 94.05
C GLY A 732 122.44 49.87 93.54
N TYR A 733 121.46 50.48 94.23
CA TYR A 733 120.06 50.53 93.79
C TYR A 733 119.47 51.95 93.69
N THR A 734 118.35 52.07 92.96
CA THR A 734 117.60 53.31 92.63
C THR A 734 116.11 53.04 92.41
N GLY A 735 115.34 54.12 92.23
CA GLY A 735 113.89 54.10 92.08
C GLY A 735 113.17 54.07 93.44
N ALA A 736 111.91 54.52 93.48
CA ALA A 736 111.17 54.65 94.73
C ALA A 736 111.05 53.34 95.54
N ASN A 737 111.03 52.19 94.86
CA ASN A 737 110.93 50.87 95.46
C ASN A 737 112.27 50.10 95.45
N CYS A 738 113.38 50.75 95.05
CA CYS A 738 114.74 50.19 95.06
C CYS A 738 114.98 48.90 94.25
N GLU A 739 114.08 48.55 93.33
CA GLU A 739 114.19 47.35 92.49
C GLU A 739 115.12 47.53 91.27
N GLN A 740 115.61 48.75 91.01
CA GLN A 740 116.45 49.07 89.84
C GLN A 740 117.92 49.23 90.26
N SER A 741 118.82 48.39 89.74
CA SER A 741 120.27 48.50 90.01
C SER A 741 120.93 49.67 89.25
N LYS A 742 121.99 50.22 89.84
CA LYS A 742 122.90 51.22 89.24
C LYS A 742 123.96 50.58 88.33
#